data_AF-I4Y5J6-F1
#
_entry.id   AF-I4Y5J6-F1
#
_cell.length_a   1.000
_cell.length_b   1.000
_cell.length_c   1.000
_cell.angle_alpha   90.00
_cell.angle_beta   90.00
_cell.angle_gamma   90.00
#
_symmetry.space_group_name_H-M   'P 1'
#
loop_
_entity.id
_entity.type
_entity.pdbx_description
1 polymer ?
#
loop_
_entity_poly.entity_id
_entity_poly.type
_entity_poly.pdbx_seq_one_letter_code
_entity_poly.pdbx_strand_id
1 'polypeptide(L)'
;MVKGMAKHGDSSYSCKPLLDAVNDLPGKPSLRDVIIKYSHFTSLSESFAAVSVLTRAAASAGNVPLIEELASIHAELEKSMNGVEEENASLPDEAASEAVQGEEDIMGVLSPSTSETPYNLYSLRQSLKPLGHTSKTLAGDPAARQRLLEESAYETAKARFEHEMNELEKAGVSTALSGHPLQKLMWDWWKKVSVDIQAKLQKSMETTNPKTKEEKFMNEITPFLSLLSSEKMSLITVLEILRLSGTGGIAEGMKTTRALLSVGKAVENEHHAEILKQKHGISLKGVEADAKQVKRKLRYFDHRKAEKELDLKSPEFTGLIDDAMGTSEQSPEAHSHDIASERAKARVVEERMNKAWTPNWSQIIRIKVGSFLVDSLMECATITRTAKHPESGEEMTEAQPAFSQSYQYVRGKKLGVIKVNTAVADRLDKDPLGSTIHPRHLPMLVKPKPWLRYDSGGYLFHKNSAMRFKDSNEQQSYILKASSEGTMEPVLAGLDVLGATPWNINRKVFNVVKEAWNTGEGLAKIPPATTKTPDPVKPANYAIDPKERSNYLQSMKAVVNERRNNHSIRCDTNYKLEIARAFLNETFYFPHTLDFRGRAYPIPPHLNHIGDDLSRGLLIFAEKRPLGEKGMRWLKIHLANVYGYDKASFNEREQFADEHMEEIYDSADNPLNGRKWWLKADDPWQCLAACYEIQAAMLSPNPLAYESALPVHQDGTCNGLQHYAALGGDPMGAKQVNLEQGDRPSDVYTAVADLVIEDIKKDALESDNEFAKILEGKITRKVVKQTVMTTVYGVTFIGARDQIDKQLQDRGDIPQDKVYTTASYLAKKVLRSIGDLFAGANAIQKWLSMSARYIAKSIPPERLIRALEPLEAKRKNSPANKGNVSTRTAKEQMTSVIWTTPLGLPIVQPYRKAKKKQVATLLQSVYLADPNIPTEVNPIKQASAFPPNFIHSLDATHMVLTALQCSQIGITYASVHDSYWTHASTVDHMSEIIRDTFVKLHCEEILKRLRDEVIERYKGYRIPISSLGAKIDKENPKIAPLLPKRSKKVAKKEAEREEEEEEESEDLMNITSEDLEAIETIKAKTNDDLNLITKDDEISDFIKSKYIKLEDVLPDLPKKGPFDVRGVVNSPYFFS
;
A
#
# COMPACT_ATOMS: atom_id res chain seq x y z
N MET A 1 63.60 1.96 7.74
CA MET A 1 62.68 0.83 7.50
C MET A 1 61.23 1.20 7.76
N VAL A 2 60.83 1.57 8.99
CA VAL A 2 59.42 1.91 9.34
C VAL A 2 58.81 2.94 8.38
N LYS A 3 59.54 4.01 8.04
CA LYS A 3 59.13 5.02 7.03
C LYS A 3 58.85 4.43 5.64
N GLY A 4 59.59 3.41 5.20
CA GLY A 4 59.37 2.73 3.93
C GLY A 4 58.16 1.79 3.97
N MET A 5 57.93 1.11 5.09
CA MET A 5 56.77 0.22 5.27
C MET A 5 55.47 1.03 5.40
N ALA A 6 55.52 2.19 6.07
CA ALA A 6 54.41 3.14 6.18
C ALA A 6 53.98 3.68 4.80
N LYS A 7 54.91 3.86 3.85
CA LYS A 7 54.61 4.32 2.48
C LYS A 7 53.96 3.25 1.61
N HIS A 8 54.27 1.97 1.80
CA HIS A 8 53.79 0.89 0.93
C HIS A 8 52.56 0.13 1.47
N GLY A 9 52.17 0.33 2.74
CA GLY A 9 50.89 -0.14 3.29
C GLY A 9 50.71 -1.67 3.34
N ASP A 10 51.76 -2.45 3.11
CA ASP A 10 51.67 -3.89 2.87
C ASP A 10 52.06 -4.72 4.10
N SER A 11 51.26 -5.74 4.43
CA SER A 11 51.32 -6.51 5.69
C SER A 11 52.12 -7.82 5.59
N SER A 12 52.89 -8.00 4.52
CA SER A 12 53.59 -9.26 4.21
C SER A 12 54.99 -9.38 4.83
N TYR A 13 55.52 -8.32 5.44
CA TYR A 13 56.83 -8.35 6.08
C TYR A 13 56.75 -8.85 7.52
N SER A 14 57.57 -9.86 7.85
CA SER A 14 57.80 -10.26 9.25
C SER A 14 58.49 -9.13 10.00
N CYS A 15 57.78 -8.49 10.94
CA CYS A 15 58.28 -7.36 11.73
C CYS A 15 59.15 -7.79 12.93
N LYS A 16 59.39 -9.10 13.12
CA LYS A 16 60.18 -9.65 14.22
C LYS A 16 61.61 -9.08 14.29
N PRO A 17 62.37 -8.95 13.18
CA PRO A 17 63.72 -8.37 13.22
C PRO A 17 63.74 -6.90 13.64
N LEU A 18 62.63 -6.18 13.47
CA LEU A 18 62.52 -4.76 13.77
C LEU A 18 62.15 -4.52 15.24
N LEU A 19 61.30 -5.40 15.81
CA LEU A 19 61.03 -5.44 17.25
C LEU A 19 62.26 -5.92 18.03
N ASP A 20 62.99 -6.91 17.52
CA ASP A 20 64.24 -7.38 18.11
C ASP A 20 65.32 -6.28 18.07
N ALA A 21 65.42 -5.52 16.97
CA ALA A 21 66.36 -4.39 16.86
C ALA A 21 66.02 -3.20 17.77
N VAL A 22 64.76 -3.00 18.16
CA VAL A 22 64.35 -1.97 19.13
C VAL A 22 64.73 -2.38 20.55
N ASN A 23 64.67 -3.67 20.87
CA ASN A 23 64.98 -4.19 22.20
C ASN A 23 66.49 -4.33 22.47
N ASP A 24 67.33 -4.54 21.44
CA ASP A 24 68.76 -4.87 21.60
C ASP A 24 69.75 -3.67 21.51
N LEU A 25 69.30 -2.42 21.59
CA LEU A 25 70.18 -1.25 21.47
C LEU A 25 70.48 -0.58 22.83
N PRO A 26 71.65 -0.84 23.46
CA PRO A 26 72.03 -0.16 24.69
C PRO A 26 72.38 1.31 24.43
N GLY A 27 71.72 2.22 25.15
CA GLY A 27 72.05 3.66 25.16
C GLY A 27 71.38 4.52 24.09
N LYS A 28 70.16 4.20 23.62
CA LYS A 28 69.44 4.98 22.60
C LYS A 28 68.11 5.60 23.07
N PRO A 29 67.65 6.69 22.41
CA PRO A 29 66.43 7.42 22.77
C PRO A 29 65.18 6.55 22.74
N SER A 30 64.19 6.87 23.59
CA SER A 30 62.95 6.11 23.69
C SER A 30 62.18 6.10 22.35
N LEU A 31 61.39 5.06 22.10
CA LEU A 31 60.56 4.96 20.88
C LEU A 31 59.66 6.20 20.73
N ARG A 32 59.15 6.69 21.86
CA ARG A 32 58.43 7.96 21.99
C ARG A 32 59.25 9.15 21.51
N ASP A 33 60.50 9.30 21.94
CA ASP A 33 61.36 10.38 21.47
C ASP A 33 61.64 10.24 19.96
N VAL A 34 61.85 9.03 19.45
CA VAL A 34 62.13 8.81 18.01
C VAL A 34 60.95 9.21 17.11
N ILE A 35 59.72 8.99 17.57
CA ILE A 35 58.51 9.30 16.80
C ILE A 35 58.08 10.76 16.96
N ILE A 36 58.26 11.32 18.16
CA ILE A 36 57.75 12.66 18.51
C ILE A 36 58.84 13.74 18.43
N LYS A 37 60.06 13.47 18.92
CA LYS A 37 61.12 14.49 19.08
C LYS A 37 62.17 14.48 17.97
N TYR A 38 62.52 13.33 17.42
CA TYR A 38 63.53 13.25 16.37
C TYR A 38 62.87 13.44 15.01
N SER A 39 63.33 14.44 14.24
CA SER A 39 62.80 14.87 12.93
C SER A 39 63.06 13.88 11.78
N HIS A 40 62.95 12.58 12.04
CA HIS A 40 63.15 11.52 11.04
C HIS A 40 61.92 11.34 10.13
N PHE A 41 60.73 11.68 10.62
CA PHE A 41 59.51 11.74 9.83
C PHE A 41 59.28 13.18 9.34
N THR A 42 58.98 13.32 8.06
CA THR A 42 58.91 14.62 7.37
C THR A 42 57.52 15.25 7.44
N SER A 43 56.53 14.51 7.93
CA SER A 43 55.18 15.01 8.21
C SER A 43 54.55 14.29 9.39
N LEU A 44 53.57 14.93 10.03
CA LEU A 44 52.78 14.33 11.10
C LEU A 44 52.04 13.07 10.61
N SER A 45 51.61 13.06 9.34
CA SER A 45 50.95 11.89 8.74
C SER A 45 51.89 10.69 8.62
N GLU A 46 53.19 10.91 8.39
CA GLU A 46 54.18 9.82 8.38
C GLU A 46 54.42 9.25 9.78
N SER A 47 54.42 10.10 10.81
CA SER A 47 54.51 9.65 12.22
C SER A 47 53.30 8.81 12.62
N PHE A 48 52.08 9.23 12.24
CA PHE A 48 50.86 8.46 12.47
C PHE A 48 50.87 7.11 11.74
N ALA A 49 51.31 7.08 10.49
CA ALA A 49 51.43 5.85 9.72
C ALA A 49 52.48 4.89 10.32
N ALA A 50 53.60 5.43 10.82
CA ALA A 50 54.62 4.66 11.52
C ALA A 50 54.09 4.01 12.81
N VAL A 51 53.35 4.76 13.63
CA VAL A 51 52.69 4.23 14.84
C VAL A 51 51.71 3.11 14.46
N SER A 52 50.85 3.33 13.45
CA SER A 52 49.86 2.32 13.01
C SER A 52 50.49 1.00 12.52
N VAL A 53 51.65 1.07 11.84
CA VAL A 53 52.38 -0.12 11.40
C VAL A 53 52.98 -0.87 12.59
N LEU A 54 53.59 -0.14 13.55
CA LEU A 54 54.18 -0.72 14.75
C LEU A 54 53.12 -1.32 15.69
N THR A 55 51.95 -0.69 15.83
CA THR A 55 50.85 -1.21 16.66
C THR A 55 50.31 -2.51 16.09
N ARG A 56 50.15 -2.60 14.77
CA ARG A 56 49.73 -3.86 14.10
C ARG A 56 50.78 -4.96 14.27
N ALA A 57 52.06 -4.61 14.17
CA ALA A 57 53.15 -5.56 14.40
C ALA A 57 53.16 -6.06 15.85
N ALA A 58 53.04 -5.16 16.84
CA ALA A 58 52.98 -5.51 18.26
C ALA A 58 51.75 -6.38 18.60
N ALA A 59 50.59 -6.08 18.01
CA ALA A 59 49.38 -6.89 18.15
C ALA A 59 49.55 -8.30 17.57
N SER A 60 50.19 -8.44 16.40
CA SER A 60 50.46 -9.74 15.80
C SER A 60 51.46 -10.59 16.60
N ALA A 61 52.35 -9.94 17.35
CA ALA A 61 53.32 -10.58 18.23
C ALA A 61 52.82 -10.78 19.67
N GLY A 62 51.61 -10.30 20.01
CA GLY A 62 51.04 -10.37 21.35
C GLY A 62 51.75 -9.52 22.41
N ASN A 63 52.52 -8.49 22.01
CA ASN A 63 53.27 -7.64 22.92
C ASN A 63 52.40 -6.46 23.43
N VAL A 64 51.58 -6.74 24.45
CA VAL A 64 50.63 -5.79 25.05
C VAL A 64 51.29 -4.50 25.57
N PRO A 65 52.43 -4.54 26.30
CA PRO A 65 53.09 -3.32 26.80
C PRO A 65 53.45 -2.32 25.69
N LEU A 66 53.94 -2.81 24.54
CA LEU A 66 54.30 -1.95 23.42
C LEU A 66 53.08 -1.33 22.72
N ILE A 67 51.94 -2.02 22.74
CA ILE A 67 50.66 -1.49 22.20
C ILE A 67 50.19 -0.31 23.05
N GLU A 68 50.28 -0.43 24.37
CA GLU A 68 49.93 0.64 25.31
C GLU A 68 50.85 1.87 25.14
N GLU A 69 52.16 1.65 25.00
CA GLU A 69 53.12 2.72 24.73
C GLU A 69 52.82 3.44 23.40
N LEU A 70 52.54 2.69 22.33
CA LEU A 70 52.20 3.25 21.02
C LEU A 70 50.85 3.99 21.01
N ALA A 71 49.88 3.54 21.80
CA ALA A 71 48.60 4.24 21.97
C ALA A 71 48.80 5.58 22.70
N SER A 72 49.68 5.63 23.69
CA SER A 72 50.06 6.88 24.37
C SER A 72 50.75 7.86 23.40
N ILE A 73 51.67 7.37 22.57
CA ILE A 73 52.34 8.16 21.52
C ILE A 73 51.33 8.69 20.49
N HIS A 74 50.33 7.88 20.11
CA HIS A 74 49.27 8.29 19.18
C HIS A 74 48.44 9.46 19.72
N ALA A 75 48.01 9.38 20.98
CA ALA A 75 47.24 10.43 21.63
C ALA A 75 48.03 11.74 21.78
N GLU A 76 49.35 11.67 21.94
CA GLU A 76 50.21 12.86 21.94
C GLU A 76 50.35 13.49 20.55
N LEU A 77 50.46 12.68 19.50
CA LEU A 77 50.46 13.20 18.12
C LEU A 77 49.13 13.90 17.80
N GLU A 78 47.99 13.39 18.27
CA GLU A 78 46.69 14.05 18.11
C GLU A 78 46.64 15.40 18.83
N LYS A 79 47.17 15.49 20.05
CA LYS A 79 47.28 16.77 20.77
C LYS A 79 48.16 17.79 20.05
N SER A 80 49.26 17.34 19.44
CA SER A 80 50.14 18.22 18.66
C SER A 80 49.49 18.75 17.37
N MET A 81 48.50 18.03 16.81
CA MET A 81 47.73 18.49 15.65
C MET A 81 46.75 19.60 16.01
N ASN A 82 46.21 19.58 17.23
CA ASN A 82 45.18 20.53 17.69
C ASN A 82 45.78 21.82 18.31
N GLY A 83 47.09 21.90 18.54
CA GLY A 83 47.76 23.00 19.24
C GLY A 83 48.32 24.13 18.36
N VAL A 84 47.94 24.23 17.08
CA VAL A 84 48.49 25.22 16.13
C VAL A 84 47.53 26.39 15.83
N GLU A 85 46.33 26.44 16.41
CA GLU A 85 45.34 27.50 16.10
C GLU A 85 45.05 28.53 17.22
N GLU A 86 45.76 28.53 18.34
CA GLU A 86 45.58 29.53 19.42
C GLU A 86 46.88 30.29 19.73
N GLU A 87 47.28 31.25 18.88
CA GLU A 87 48.11 32.39 19.30
C GLU A 87 48.16 33.44 18.17
N ASN A 88 47.22 34.40 18.18
CA ASN A 88 47.45 35.81 17.83
C ASN A 88 46.13 36.62 17.89
N ALA A 89 45.97 37.41 18.95
CA ALA A 89 44.98 38.47 19.06
C ALA A 89 45.67 39.78 19.47
N SER A 90 45.52 40.87 18.70
CA SER A 90 45.49 42.27 19.19
C SER A 90 45.06 43.25 18.08
N LEU A 91 44.15 44.16 18.49
CA LEU A 91 43.31 45.20 17.84
C LEU A 91 44.09 46.35 17.11
N PRO A 92 43.48 47.38 16.42
CA PRO A 92 42.08 47.88 16.49
C PRO A 92 41.39 48.35 15.17
N ASP A 93 40.10 48.68 15.37
CA ASP A 93 39.02 49.31 14.58
C ASP A 93 39.27 50.09 13.26
N GLU A 94 38.16 50.06 12.49
CA GLU A 94 37.71 50.90 11.36
C GLU A 94 37.97 50.45 9.91
N ALA A 95 36.83 50.30 9.19
CA ALA A 95 36.63 50.11 7.76
C ALA A 95 36.67 48.66 7.19
N ALA A 96 35.61 47.89 7.44
CA ALA A 96 35.02 46.95 6.47
C ALA A 96 33.70 46.37 7.00
N SER A 97 32.58 46.99 6.67
CA SER A 97 31.27 46.36 6.74
C SER A 97 31.10 45.46 5.50
N GLU A 98 31.32 44.16 5.62
CA GLU A 98 30.64 43.13 4.80
C GLU A 98 30.90 41.70 5.33
N ALA A 99 29.83 41.12 5.87
CA ALA A 99 29.48 39.70 5.96
C ALA A 99 30.47 38.66 6.56
N VAL A 100 30.36 38.47 7.88
CA VAL A 100 30.42 37.13 8.50
C VAL A 100 29.15 36.94 9.33
N GLN A 101 28.20 36.15 8.83
CA GLN A 101 27.06 35.66 9.62
C GLN A 101 27.47 34.33 10.26
N GLY A 102 27.28 34.23 11.58
CA GLY A 102 27.43 33.00 12.34
C GLY A 102 26.40 31.94 11.93
N GLU A 103 26.63 30.70 12.34
CA GLU A 103 25.67 29.60 12.19
C GLU A 103 24.39 29.92 12.97
N GLU A 104 23.46 30.59 12.31
CA GLU A 104 22.06 30.71 12.70
C GLU A 104 21.33 29.37 12.41
N ASP A 105 20.40 29.04 13.30
CA ASP A 105 19.45 27.93 13.15
C ASP A 105 18.76 27.98 11.77
N ILE A 106 18.94 26.94 10.95
CA ILE A 106 18.43 26.84 9.55
C ILE A 106 16.88 26.78 9.47
N MET A 107 16.20 26.98 10.60
CA MET A 107 14.74 27.10 10.71
C MET A 107 14.25 28.55 10.85
N GLY A 108 15.09 29.54 11.20
CA GLY A 108 14.71 30.96 11.17
C GLY A 108 13.36 31.31 11.80
N VAL A 109 13.00 30.71 12.95
CA VAL A 109 11.72 30.97 13.62
C VAL A 109 11.90 31.96 14.77
N LEU A 110 11.42 33.20 14.58
CA LEU A 110 10.85 34.01 15.67
C LEU A 110 9.35 33.70 15.75
N SER A 111 8.98 32.61 16.43
CA SER A 111 7.61 32.40 16.90
C SER A 111 7.43 33.09 18.24
N PRO A 112 6.25 33.65 18.55
CA PRO A 112 6.03 34.35 19.81
C PRO A 112 6.23 33.38 20.99
N SER A 113 7.36 33.54 21.66
CA SER A 113 7.77 32.97 22.94
C SER A 113 7.27 31.54 23.26
N THR A 114 7.90 30.54 22.65
CA THR A 114 8.29 29.29 23.33
C THR A 114 9.34 28.60 22.46
N SER A 115 10.56 28.48 23.01
CA SER A 115 11.62 27.63 22.52
C SER A 115 11.19 26.16 22.61
N GLU A 116 11.07 25.47 21.48
CA GLU A 116 11.22 24.00 21.37
C GLU A 116 10.98 23.60 19.92
N THR A 117 12.04 23.14 19.22
CA THR A 117 11.83 22.41 17.97
C THR A 117 11.03 21.14 18.32
N PRO A 118 9.89 20.84 17.68
CA PRO A 118 9.09 19.67 18.06
C PRO A 118 9.94 18.40 17.98
N TYR A 119 10.05 17.65 19.06
CA TYR A 119 10.99 16.55 19.18
C TYR A 119 10.74 15.37 18.22
N ASN A 120 9.71 15.36 17.35
CA ASN A 120 9.43 14.34 16.32
C ASN A 120 10.08 14.70 15.02
N LEU A 121 10.26 16.01 14.80
CA LEU A 121 11.23 16.54 13.87
C LEU A 121 12.63 16.18 14.37
N TYR A 122 12.99 16.42 15.63
CA TYR A 122 14.29 15.99 16.18
C TYR A 122 14.48 14.47 16.14
N SER A 123 13.42 13.71 16.39
CA SER A 123 13.47 12.26 16.58
C SER A 123 13.54 11.52 15.25
N LEU A 124 12.77 11.95 14.26
CA LEU A 124 12.97 11.48 12.92
C LEU A 124 14.28 12.02 12.32
N ARG A 125 14.66 13.30 12.57
CA ARG A 125 16.02 13.80 12.25
C ARG A 125 17.08 12.86 12.83
N GLN A 126 16.87 12.30 14.02
CA GLN A 126 17.76 11.38 14.73
C GLN A 126 17.68 9.90 14.28
N SER A 127 16.53 9.35 13.86
CA SER A 127 16.44 8.00 13.27
C SER A 127 16.95 7.94 11.83
N LEU A 128 16.92 9.10 11.18
CA LEU A 128 17.57 9.37 9.91
C LEU A 128 18.97 9.97 10.11
N LYS A 129 19.37 10.33 11.34
CA LYS A 129 20.76 10.75 11.62
C LYS A 129 21.72 9.63 11.33
N PRO A 130 21.44 8.33 11.51
CA PRO A 130 22.27 7.30 10.91
C PRO A 130 22.50 7.55 9.43
N LEU A 131 21.50 7.91 8.61
CA LEU A 131 21.74 8.28 7.21
C LEU A 131 22.69 9.49 7.08
N GLY A 132 22.63 10.47 7.98
CA GLY A 132 23.53 11.65 8.01
C GLY A 132 24.89 11.52 8.73
N HIS A 133 25.03 10.65 9.73
CA HIS A 133 26.23 10.39 10.56
C HIS A 133 26.96 9.13 10.09
N THR A 134 26.24 8.07 9.67
CA THR A 134 26.82 6.96 8.90
C THR A 134 27.20 7.39 7.49
N SER A 135 26.70 8.52 6.99
CA SER A 135 27.28 9.21 5.82
C SER A 135 28.73 9.66 6.04
N LYS A 136 29.25 9.70 7.29
CA LYS A 136 30.67 9.98 7.57
C LYS A 136 31.50 8.72 7.82
N THR A 137 30.95 7.66 8.42
CA THR A 137 31.68 6.41 8.77
C THR A 137 31.44 5.22 7.83
N LEU A 138 30.23 5.09 7.24
CA LEU A 138 29.82 4.09 6.23
C LEU A 138 29.49 4.77 4.88
N ALA A 139 30.00 5.98 4.69
CA ALA A 139 29.69 6.96 3.64
C ALA A 139 29.52 6.41 2.23
N GLY A 140 30.28 5.37 1.88
CA GLY A 140 30.37 4.85 0.52
C GLY A 140 29.47 3.66 0.19
N ASP A 141 28.71 3.09 1.13
CA ASP A 141 27.96 1.85 0.88
C ASP A 141 26.45 1.95 1.22
N PRO A 142 25.60 2.28 0.23
CA PRO A 142 24.14 2.27 0.37
C PRO A 142 23.56 0.93 0.83
N ALA A 143 24.19 -0.20 0.51
CA ALA A 143 23.68 -1.53 0.87
C ALA A 143 23.83 -1.80 2.37
N ALA A 144 24.97 -1.38 2.96
CA ALA A 144 25.17 -1.46 4.41
C ALA A 144 24.16 -0.59 5.18
N ARG A 145 23.84 0.60 4.66
CA ARG A 145 22.84 1.51 5.25
C ARG A 145 21.41 0.97 5.14
N GLN A 146 21.03 0.40 3.98
CA GLN A 146 19.75 -0.28 3.82
C GLN A 146 19.59 -1.43 4.82
N ARG A 147 20.66 -2.22 4.99
CA ARG A 147 20.66 -3.34 5.93
C ARG A 147 20.45 -2.89 7.36
N LEU A 148 21.14 -1.82 7.79
CA LEU A 148 20.90 -1.24 9.11
C LEU A 148 19.44 -0.81 9.26
N LEU A 149 18.87 -0.13 8.26
CA LEU A 149 17.49 0.33 8.27
C LEU A 149 16.48 -0.82 8.48
N GLU A 150 16.70 -1.97 7.82
CA GLU A 150 15.86 -3.15 7.97
C GLU A 150 16.14 -3.95 9.26
N GLU A 151 17.41 -4.10 9.66
CA GLU A 151 17.81 -4.93 10.81
C GLU A 151 17.55 -4.24 12.15
N SER A 152 17.66 -2.91 12.24
CA SER A 152 17.73 -2.18 13.50
C SER A 152 16.45 -1.46 13.90
N ALA A 153 15.33 -1.60 13.20
CA ALA A 153 14.21 -0.68 13.43
C ALA A 153 13.63 -0.72 14.88
N TYR A 154 13.54 -1.88 15.54
CA TYR A 154 13.16 -1.96 16.97
C TYR A 154 14.33 -1.71 17.94
N GLU A 155 15.54 -2.14 17.59
CA GLU A 155 16.73 -1.98 18.44
C GLU A 155 17.22 -0.53 18.46
N THR A 156 17.18 0.15 17.31
CA THR A 156 17.38 1.60 17.18
C THR A 156 16.29 2.35 17.92
N ALA A 157 15.01 1.95 17.80
CA ALA A 157 13.95 2.57 18.59
C ALA A 157 14.24 2.43 20.10
N LYS A 158 14.63 1.23 20.57
CA LYS A 158 14.99 0.96 21.97
C LYS A 158 16.21 1.78 22.42
N ALA A 159 17.34 1.69 21.73
CA ALA A 159 18.58 2.40 22.07
C ALA A 159 18.39 3.92 22.07
N ARG A 160 17.52 4.41 21.19
CA ARG A 160 17.13 5.81 21.11
C ARG A 160 16.25 6.23 22.29
N PHE A 161 15.24 5.44 22.64
CA PHE A 161 14.46 5.66 23.86
C PHE A 161 15.37 5.68 25.10
N GLU A 162 16.33 4.78 25.19
CA GLU A 162 17.34 4.74 26.27
C GLU A 162 18.20 6.01 26.31
N HIS A 163 18.77 6.41 25.17
CA HIS A 163 19.61 7.60 25.09
C HIS A 163 18.85 8.88 25.45
N GLU A 164 17.67 9.06 24.89
CA GLU A 164 16.84 10.25 25.15
C GLU A 164 16.41 10.36 26.62
N MET A 165 16.09 9.23 27.26
CA MET A 165 15.76 9.22 28.69
C MET A 165 17.00 9.50 29.56
N ASN A 166 18.16 8.95 29.21
CA ASN A 166 19.41 9.26 29.91
C ASN A 166 19.76 10.76 29.82
N GLU A 167 19.51 11.40 28.67
CA GLU A 167 19.71 12.85 28.52
C GLU A 167 18.67 13.65 29.32
N LEU A 168 17.40 13.24 29.36
CA LEU A 168 16.38 13.87 30.21
C LEU A 168 16.66 13.73 31.70
N GLU A 169 17.20 12.57 32.14
CA GLU A 169 17.64 12.33 33.51
C GLU A 169 18.86 13.20 33.87
N LYS A 170 19.85 13.32 32.96
CA LYS A 170 21.02 14.20 33.14
C LYS A 170 20.66 15.68 33.16
N ALA A 171 19.68 16.10 32.35
CA ALA A 171 19.22 17.48 32.27
C ALA A 171 18.48 17.95 33.54
N GLY A 172 18.24 17.06 34.51
CA GLY A 172 17.65 17.43 35.79
C GLY A 172 16.23 17.99 35.68
N VAL A 173 15.53 17.75 34.56
CA VAL A 173 14.15 18.21 34.34
C VAL A 173 13.19 17.29 35.09
N SER A 174 13.35 17.29 36.41
CA SER A 174 12.24 17.11 37.32
C SER A 174 11.63 18.50 37.52
N THR A 175 10.33 18.62 37.27
CA THR A 175 9.47 19.66 37.88
C THR A 175 9.75 21.13 37.50
N ALA A 176 9.30 21.59 36.34
CA ALA A 176 8.65 22.92 36.17
C ALA A 176 8.25 23.11 34.69
N LEU A 177 7.01 23.53 34.44
CA LEU A 177 6.38 23.83 33.14
C LEU A 177 5.74 22.63 32.40
N SER A 178 4.46 22.40 32.72
CA SER A 178 3.46 21.64 31.96
C SER A 178 3.77 20.18 31.57
N GLY A 179 3.69 19.26 32.54
CA GLY A 179 3.42 17.80 32.39
C GLY A 179 4.47 16.95 31.64
N HIS A 180 4.62 15.69 32.07
CA HIS A 180 5.63 14.78 31.51
C HIS A 180 5.48 14.57 29.98
N PRO A 181 6.58 14.61 29.21
CA PRO A 181 6.57 14.25 27.79
C PRO A 181 6.05 12.82 27.57
N LEU A 182 5.28 12.59 26.50
CA LEU A 182 4.73 11.29 26.14
C LEU A 182 5.80 10.19 26.10
N GLN A 183 7.02 10.51 25.68
CA GLN A 183 8.14 9.56 25.65
C GLN A 183 8.51 9.03 27.05
N LYS A 184 8.47 9.90 28.07
CA LYS A 184 8.70 9.50 29.45
C LYS A 184 7.61 8.55 29.95
N LEU A 185 6.35 8.88 29.64
CA LEU A 185 5.22 7.99 29.95
C LEU A 185 5.37 6.63 29.27
N MET A 186 5.69 6.61 27.97
CA MET A 186 5.93 5.37 27.22
C MET A 186 7.06 4.53 27.82
N TRP A 187 8.14 5.16 28.27
CA TRP A 187 9.27 4.51 28.92
C TRP A 187 8.89 3.89 30.26
N ASP A 188 8.18 4.65 31.09
CA ASP A 188 7.67 4.18 32.38
C ASP A 188 6.69 3.02 32.19
N TRP A 189 5.81 3.10 31.20
CA TRP A 189 4.91 2.01 30.82
C TRP A 189 5.71 0.80 30.33
N TRP A 190 6.68 0.98 29.43
CA TRP A 190 7.50 -0.11 28.90
C TRP A 190 8.26 -0.87 30.00
N LYS A 191 8.88 -0.16 30.97
CA LYS A 191 9.55 -0.78 32.11
C LYS A 191 8.58 -1.63 32.95
N LYS A 192 7.43 -1.05 33.33
CA LYS A 192 6.42 -1.73 34.15
C LYS A 192 5.85 -2.96 33.43
N VAL A 193 5.50 -2.81 32.16
CA VAL A 193 4.93 -3.89 31.34
C VAL A 193 5.95 -5.01 31.13
N SER A 194 7.23 -4.71 30.95
CA SER A 194 8.27 -5.73 30.79
C SER A 194 8.44 -6.60 32.03
N VAL A 195 8.42 -5.98 33.21
CA VAL A 195 8.48 -6.70 34.49
C VAL A 195 7.21 -7.51 34.71
N ASP A 196 6.03 -6.95 34.42
CA ASP A 196 4.75 -7.65 34.56
C ASP A 196 4.65 -8.88 33.65
N ILE A 197 5.00 -8.74 32.36
CA ILE A 197 5.00 -9.85 31.41
C ILE A 197 5.97 -10.95 31.86
N GLN A 198 7.18 -10.58 32.30
CA GLN A 198 8.17 -11.55 32.78
C GLN A 198 7.68 -12.30 34.01
N ALA A 199 7.08 -11.60 34.99
CA ALA A 199 6.51 -12.21 36.19
C ALA A 199 5.34 -13.16 35.85
N LYS A 200 4.43 -12.75 34.97
CA LYS A 200 3.29 -13.57 34.51
C LYS A 200 3.77 -14.81 33.73
N LEU A 201 4.83 -14.69 32.92
CA LEU A 201 5.42 -15.81 32.20
C LEU A 201 6.07 -16.82 33.14
N GLN A 202 6.89 -16.35 34.08
CA GLN A 202 7.53 -17.21 35.06
C GLN A 202 6.50 -18.00 35.88
N LYS A 203 5.46 -17.30 36.37
CA LYS A 203 4.34 -17.94 37.09
C LYS A 203 3.63 -18.99 36.25
N SER A 204 3.44 -18.75 34.96
CA SER A 204 2.82 -19.73 34.06
C SER A 204 3.70 -20.95 33.81
N MET A 205 5.02 -20.79 33.74
CA MET A 205 5.97 -21.91 33.56
C MET A 205 6.06 -22.80 34.81
N GLU A 206 5.90 -22.21 36.00
CA GLU A 206 5.89 -22.94 37.28
C GLU A 206 4.56 -23.68 37.52
N THR A 207 3.48 -23.29 36.83
CA THR A 207 2.14 -23.88 37.00
C THR A 207 1.99 -25.15 36.16
N THR A 208 2.15 -26.32 36.78
CA THR A 208 2.07 -27.63 36.09
C THR A 208 0.65 -28.13 35.81
N ASN A 209 -0.37 -27.64 36.53
CA ASN A 209 -1.77 -28.06 36.38
C ASN A 209 -2.74 -26.85 36.44
N PRO A 210 -3.19 -26.31 35.29
CA PRO A 210 -4.07 -25.14 35.27
C PRO A 210 -5.52 -25.49 35.67
N LYS A 211 -6.00 -24.92 36.77
CA LYS A 211 -7.35 -25.14 37.32
C LYS A 211 -8.32 -24.03 36.90
N THR A 212 -7.86 -22.78 36.86
CA THR A 212 -8.72 -21.63 36.50
C THR A 212 -8.81 -21.42 34.99
N LYS A 213 -9.81 -20.66 34.52
CA LYS A 213 -9.94 -20.30 33.09
C LYS A 213 -8.75 -19.46 32.61
N GLU A 214 -8.23 -18.60 33.48
CA GLU A 214 -7.07 -17.74 33.20
C GLU A 214 -5.78 -18.57 33.12
N GLU A 215 -5.56 -19.52 34.05
CA GLU A 215 -4.41 -20.41 33.98
C GLU A 215 -4.42 -21.29 32.71
N LYS A 216 -5.61 -21.74 32.28
CA LYS A 216 -5.76 -22.49 31.01
C LYS A 216 -5.46 -21.62 29.80
N PHE A 217 -5.91 -20.36 29.83
CA PHE A 217 -5.61 -19.38 28.78
C PHE A 217 -4.11 -19.09 28.69
N MET A 218 -3.47 -18.85 29.84
CA MET A 218 -2.04 -18.60 29.94
C MET A 218 -1.22 -19.78 29.42
N ASN A 219 -1.53 -21.01 29.88
CA ASN A 219 -0.81 -22.21 29.43
C ASN A 219 -0.88 -22.43 27.91
N GLU A 220 -1.98 -22.02 27.25
CA GLU A 220 -2.11 -22.11 25.78
C GLU A 220 -1.20 -21.12 25.03
N ILE A 221 -0.98 -19.92 25.59
CA ILE A 221 -0.20 -18.87 24.93
C ILE A 221 1.27 -18.81 25.35
N THR A 222 1.64 -19.35 26.52
CA THR A 222 3.01 -19.32 27.06
C THR A 222 4.08 -19.83 26.08
N PRO A 223 3.86 -20.90 25.28
CA PRO A 223 4.82 -21.32 24.26
C PRO A 223 5.11 -20.24 23.21
N PHE A 224 4.11 -19.44 22.86
CA PHE A 224 4.24 -18.35 21.88
C PHE A 224 4.88 -17.11 22.47
N LEU A 225 4.57 -16.79 23.74
CA LEU A 225 5.18 -15.67 24.46
C LEU A 225 6.67 -15.91 24.78
N SER A 226 7.10 -17.17 24.82
CA SER A 226 8.52 -17.54 25.07
C SER A 226 9.41 -17.38 23.84
N LEU A 227 8.85 -17.05 22.68
CA LEU A 227 9.57 -16.95 21.40
C LEU A 227 10.34 -15.63 21.23
N LEU A 228 10.03 -14.62 22.05
CA LEU A 228 10.65 -13.30 22.08
C LEU A 228 10.89 -12.86 23.52
N SER A 229 11.82 -11.93 23.74
CA SER A 229 12.05 -11.38 25.08
C SER A 229 10.88 -10.50 25.55
N SER A 230 10.64 -10.47 26.86
CA SER A 230 9.61 -9.61 27.49
C SER A 230 9.79 -8.15 27.10
N GLU A 231 11.02 -7.64 27.11
CA GLU A 231 11.36 -6.28 26.72
C GLU A 231 10.92 -5.92 25.29
N LYS A 232 11.17 -6.81 24.31
CA LYS A 232 10.77 -6.58 22.92
C LYS A 232 9.25 -6.60 22.79
N MET A 233 8.57 -7.57 23.42
CA MET A 233 7.11 -7.67 23.39
C MET A 233 6.43 -6.43 23.99
N SER A 234 6.94 -5.92 25.11
CA SER A 234 6.44 -4.68 25.73
C SER A 234 6.57 -3.48 24.78
N LEU A 235 7.73 -3.34 24.14
CA LEU A 235 8.00 -2.22 23.23
C LEU A 235 7.06 -2.27 22.02
N ILE A 236 6.92 -3.44 21.39
CA ILE A 236 5.99 -3.66 20.27
C ILE A 236 4.57 -3.28 20.69
N THR A 237 4.15 -3.66 21.89
CA THR A 237 2.78 -3.42 22.38
C THR A 237 2.49 -1.94 22.60
N VAL A 238 3.40 -1.21 23.26
CA VAL A 238 3.27 0.24 23.48
C VAL A 238 3.21 0.98 22.15
N LEU A 239 4.11 0.66 21.22
CA LEU A 239 4.20 1.31 19.90
C LEU A 239 2.95 1.04 19.05
N GLU A 240 2.52 -0.21 18.93
CA GLU A 240 1.38 -0.57 18.08
C GLU A 240 0.05 -0.01 18.61
N ILE A 241 -0.14 0.08 19.93
CA ILE A 241 -1.37 0.65 20.52
C ILE A 241 -1.45 2.15 20.29
N LEU A 242 -0.35 2.89 20.50
CA LEU A 242 -0.32 4.32 20.25
C LEU A 242 -0.50 4.64 18.76
N ARG A 243 0.11 3.84 17.88
CA ARG A 243 -0.07 3.92 16.42
C ARG A 243 -1.53 3.73 15.98
N LEU A 244 -2.29 2.89 16.68
CA LEU A 244 -3.69 2.62 16.35
C LEU A 244 -4.68 3.65 16.91
N SER A 245 -4.21 4.60 17.73
CA SER A 245 -5.04 5.70 18.21
C SER A 245 -5.67 6.48 17.05
N GLY A 246 -6.94 6.88 17.20
CA GLY A 246 -7.69 7.61 16.17
C GLY A 246 -8.15 6.78 14.97
N THR A 247 -7.89 5.46 14.94
CA THR A 247 -8.27 4.59 13.82
C THR A 247 -9.68 3.99 13.94
N GLY A 248 -10.23 3.53 12.82
CA GLY A 248 -11.47 2.75 12.81
C GLY A 248 -12.75 3.56 13.09
N GLY A 249 -12.68 4.89 12.95
CA GLY A 249 -13.82 5.79 13.11
C GLY A 249 -14.10 6.20 14.57
N ILE A 250 -13.27 5.80 15.52
CA ILE A 250 -13.40 6.17 16.94
C ILE A 250 -12.59 7.43 17.19
N ALA A 251 -13.20 8.48 17.75
CA ALA A 251 -12.59 9.82 17.86
C ALA A 251 -11.32 9.83 18.73
N GLU A 252 -11.29 9.07 19.82
CA GLU A 252 -10.19 9.01 20.80
C GLU A 252 -9.92 7.55 21.18
N GLY A 253 -9.61 6.71 20.20
CA GLY A 253 -9.42 5.30 20.44
C GLY A 253 -9.39 4.44 19.19
N MET A 254 -9.59 3.15 19.40
CA MET A 254 -9.47 2.13 18.35
C MET A 254 -10.45 0.99 18.59
N LYS A 255 -10.74 0.22 17.54
CA LYS A 255 -11.51 -1.02 17.67
C LYS A 255 -10.65 -2.07 18.36
N THR A 256 -11.12 -2.65 19.47
CA THR A 256 -10.35 -3.62 20.25
C THR A 256 -9.88 -4.80 19.39
N THR A 257 -10.75 -5.37 18.56
CA THR A 257 -10.40 -6.50 17.67
C THR A 257 -9.22 -6.20 16.76
N ARG A 258 -9.12 -4.97 16.24
CA ARG A 258 -8.01 -4.55 15.37
C ARG A 258 -6.72 -4.37 16.16
N ALA A 259 -6.80 -3.81 17.36
CA ALA A 259 -5.66 -3.65 18.25
C ALA A 259 -5.03 -4.99 18.62
N LEU A 260 -5.84 -5.94 19.09
CA LEU A 260 -5.35 -7.26 19.50
C LEU A 260 -4.70 -8.01 18.32
N LEU A 261 -5.29 -7.95 17.13
CA LEU A 261 -4.73 -8.56 15.93
C LEU A 261 -3.42 -7.92 15.48
N SER A 262 -3.32 -6.58 15.51
CA SER A 262 -2.11 -5.86 15.08
C SER A 262 -0.93 -6.20 15.97
N VAL A 263 -1.13 -6.15 17.30
CA VAL A 263 -0.09 -6.47 18.28
C VAL A 263 0.37 -7.92 18.12
N GLY A 264 -0.56 -8.89 18.08
CA GLY A 264 -0.21 -10.30 17.91
C GLY A 264 0.53 -10.60 16.60
N LYS A 265 0.13 -9.97 15.49
CA LYS A 265 0.80 -10.10 14.20
C LYS A 265 2.18 -9.42 14.18
N ALA A 266 2.34 -8.29 14.88
CA ALA A 266 3.62 -7.60 14.99
C ALA A 266 4.65 -8.47 15.74
N VAL A 267 4.25 -9.10 16.84
CA VAL A 267 5.07 -10.05 17.62
C VAL A 267 5.47 -11.27 16.79
N GLU A 268 4.53 -11.92 16.10
CA GLU A 268 4.83 -13.05 15.20
C GLU A 268 5.85 -12.68 14.10
N ASN A 269 5.66 -11.52 13.47
CA ASN A 269 6.56 -11.08 12.41
C ASN A 269 7.98 -10.79 12.93
N GLU A 270 8.11 -10.22 14.14
CA GLU A 270 9.41 -9.96 14.74
C GLU A 270 10.14 -11.26 15.06
N HIS A 271 9.41 -12.27 15.57
CA HIS A 271 9.97 -13.60 15.79
C HIS A 271 10.49 -14.23 14.48
N HIS A 272 9.72 -14.13 13.40
CA HIS A 272 10.17 -14.60 12.08
C HIS A 272 11.45 -13.87 11.62
N ALA A 273 11.54 -12.56 11.85
CA ALA A 273 12.74 -11.79 11.52
C ALA A 273 13.96 -12.25 12.36
N GLU A 274 13.78 -12.52 13.66
CA GLU A 274 14.85 -13.00 14.54
C GLU A 274 15.37 -14.39 14.17
N ILE A 275 14.48 -15.33 13.79
CA ILE A 275 14.89 -16.65 13.29
C ILE A 275 15.72 -16.52 12.01
N LEU A 276 15.31 -15.64 11.09
CA LEU A 276 16.06 -15.41 9.86
C LEU A 276 17.45 -14.85 10.19
N LYS A 277 17.55 -13.87 11.09
CA LYS A 277 18.83 -13.31 11.56
C LYS A 277 19.76 -14.40 12.13
N GLN A 278 19.25 -15.25 13.03
CA GLN A 278 20.04 -16.32 13.66
C GLN A 278 20.57 -17.33 12.64
N LYS A 279 19.74 -17.74 11.67
CA LYS A 279 20.11 -18.74 10.65
C LYS A 279 21.13 -18.22 9.63
N HIS A 280 21.09 -16.93 9.30
CA HIS A 280 22.06 -16.33 8.40
C HIS A 280 23.44 -16.05 9.05
N GLY A 281 23.60 -16.38 10.35
CA GLY A 281 24.84 -16.24 11.10
C GLY A 281 25.26 -14.79 11.32
N ILE A 282 24.28 -13.90 11.48
CA ILE A 282 24.47 -12.45 11.56
C ILE A 282 24.42 -12.04 13.04
N SER A 283 25.54 -11.56 13.58
CA SER A 283 25.61 -10.98 14.93
C SER A 283 26.02 -9.52 14.84
N LEU A 284 25.25 -8.62 15.46
CA LEU A 284 25.51 -7.17 15.50
C LEU A 284 26.81 -6.75 16.21
N LYS A 285 27.57 -7.69 16.80
CA LYS A 285 28.74 -7.38 17.64
C LYS A 285 30.03 -7.00 16.86
N GLY A 286 29.98 -6.79 15.55
CA GLY A 286 31.20 -6.51 14.77
C GLY A 286 30.94 -5.83 13.43
N VAL A 287 30.40 -4.61 13.45
CA VAL A 287 30.03 -3.84 12.24
C VAL A 287 31.20 -3.64 11.25
N GLU A 288 32.44 -3.59 11.73
CA GLU A 288 33.64 -3.42 10.86
C GLU A 288 34.24 -4.74 10.33
N ALA A 289 34.24 -5.80 11.14
CA ALA A 289 34.73 -7.12 10.71
C ALA A 289 33.77 -7.76 9.68
N ASP A 290 32.47 -7.48 9.83
CA ASP A 290 31.45 -7.95 8.92
C ASP A 290 31.52 -7.28 7.55
N ALA A 291 31.96 -6.03 7.40
CA ALA A 291 32.01 -5.35 6.10
C ALA A 291 32.82 -6.12 5.02
N LYS A 292 33.90 -6.83 5.41
CA LYS A 292 34.69 -7.68 4.50
C LYS A 292 34.01 -9.01 4.17
N GLN A 293 33.37 -9.65 5.15
CA GLN A 293 32.61 -10.89 4.94
C GLN A 293 31.30 -10.63 4.19
N VAL A 294 30.73 -9.45 4.40
CA VAL A 294 29.57 -8.86 3.72
C VAL A 294 29.94 -8.44 2.31
N LYS A 295 31.11 -7.86 2.01
CA LYS A 295 31.59 -7.74 0.62
C LYS A 295 31.70 -9.09 -0.09
N ARG A 296 32.01 -10.17 0.64
CA ARG A 296 32.12 -11.53 0.10
C ARG A 296 30.75 -12.23 -0.06
N LYS A 297 29.75 -11.89 0.77
CA LYS A 297 28.35 -12.34 0.67
C LYS A 297 27.48 -11.47 -0.26
N LEU A 298 27.75 -10.17 -0.36
CA LEU A 298 27.22 -9.23 -1.37
C LEU A 298 27.76 -9.55 -2.75
N ARG A 299 28.97 -10.13 -2.89
CA ARG A 299 29.40 -10.78 -4.15
C ARG A 299 28.49 -11.94 -4.58
N TYR A 300 27.70 -12.51 -3.66
CA TYR A 300 26.70 -13.54 -3.96
C TYR A 300 25.32 -12.94 -4.31
N PHE A 301 25.06 -11.70 -3.87
CA PHE A 301 23.91 -10.86 -4.25
C PHE A 301 24.39 -9.68 -5.12
N ASP A 302 25.43 -9.89 -5.93
CA ASP A 302 26.08 -8.80 -6.66
C ASP A 302 25.11 -8.37 -7.76
N HIS A 303 24.41 -7.26 -7.54
CA HIS A 303 23.44 -6.73 -8.47
C HIS A 303 24.03 -6.55 -9.87
N ARG A 304 25.36 -6.37 -10.02
CA ARG A 304 26.04 -6.30 -11.32
C ARG A 304 26.14 -7.63 -12.05
N LYS A 305 26.16 -8.74 -11.32
CA LYS A 305 26.13 -10.09 -11.90
C LYS A 305 24.69 -10.49 -12.22
N ALA A 306 23.75 -10.20 -11.32
CA ALA A 306 22.32 -10.31 -11.59
C ALA A 306 21.86 -9.38 -12.74
N GLU A 307 22.44 -8.20 -12.91
CA GLU A 307 22.20 -7.26 -14.04
C GLU A 307 22.81 -7.77 -15.35
N LYS A 308 23.91 -8.52 -15.30
CA LYS A 308 24.45 -9.24 -16.47
C LYS A 308 23.65 -10.49 -16.81
N GLU A 309 22.97 -11.09 -15.83
CA GLU A 309 22.12 -12.29 -15.93
C GLU A 309 20.66 -11.90 -16.32
N LEU A 310 20.15 -10.72 -15.94
CA LEU A 310 18.83 -10.16 -16.32
C LEU A 310 18.90 -9.35 -17.64
N ASP A 311 19.24 -9.99 -18.76
CA ASP A 311 19.11 -9.33 -20.06
C ASP A 311 17.66 -9.37 -20.58
N LEU A 312 16.79 -8.50 -20.04
CA LEU A 312 15.39 -8.36 -20.46
C LEU A 312 15.21 -8.16 -21.98
N LYS A 313 16.29 -7.82 -22.72
CA LYS A 313 16.33 -7.56 -24.16
C LYS A 313 16.47 -8.83 -25.02
N SER A 314 16.53 -10.02 -24.42
CA SER A 314 16.72 -11.26 -25.17
C SER A 314 15.49 -11.63 -26.04
N PRO A 315 15.70 -12.14 -27.28
CA PRO A 315 14.61 -12.58 -28.18
C PRO A 315 13.72 -13.71 -27.62
N GLU A 316 14.20 -14.45 -26.63
CA GLU A 316 13.47 -15.57 -26.02
C GLU A 316 12.52 -15.11 -24.89
N PHE A 317 12.84 -14.02 -24.17
CA PHE A 317 11.92 -13.41 -23.19
C PHE A 317 10.77 -12.68 -23.89
N THR A 318 11.05 -12.05 -25.04
CA THR A 318 9.99 -11.59 -25.94
C THR A 318 9.13 -12.76 -26.40
N GLY A 319 9.74 -13.92 -26.72
CA GLY A 319 9.01 -15.15 -27.02
C GLY A 319 8.08 -15.63 -25.89
N LEU A 320 8.48 -15.54 -24.62
CA LEU A 320 7.62 -15.91 -23.49
C LEU A 320 6.46 -14.93 -23.28
N ILE A 321 6.69 -13.64 -23.53
CA ILE A 321 5.61 -12.66 -23.60
C ILE A 321 4.70 -12.99 -24.80
N ASP A 322 5.27 -13.30 -25.96
CA ASP A 322 4.53 -13.65 -27.17
C ASP A 322 3.71 -14.92 -27.01
N ASP A 323 4.24 -15.94 -26.33
CA ASP A 323 3.57 -17.20 -25.98
C ASP A 323 2.45 -16.97 -24.96
N ALA A 324 2.69 -16.18 -23.90
CA ALA A 324 1.66 -15.81 -22.94
C ALA A 324 0.50 -15.05 -23.62
N MET A 325 0.85 -14.24 -24.62
CA MET A 325 -0.06 -13.47 -25.46
C MET A 325 -0.57 -14.25 -26.69
N GLY A 326 -0.26 -15.55 -26.82
CA GLY A 326 -0.77 -16.40 -27.91
C GLY A 326 -0.39 -15.96 -29.34
N THR A 327 0.72 -15.25 -29.49
CA THR A 327 1.20 -14.65 -30.76
C THR A 327 2.34 -15.42 -31.44
N SER A 328 2.79 -16.55 -30.91
CA SER A 328 3.85 -17.33 -31.54
C SER A 328 3.37 -18.08 -32.79
N GLU A 329 4.10 -17.91 -33.91
CA GLU A 329 4.01 -18.82 -35.04
C GLU A 329 4.61 -20.17 -34.61
N GLN A 330 3.88 -21.26 -34.88
CA GLN A 330 4.27 -22.62 -34.50
C GLN A 330 5.62 -23.02 -35.14
N SER A 331 6.72 -22.89 -34.41
CA SER A 331 7.98 -23.58 -34.68
C SER A 331 8.38 -24.43 -33.47
N PRO A 332 8.31 -25.78 -33.53
CA PRO A 332 8.46 -26.65 -32.35
C PRO A 332 9.90 -26.89 -31.85
N GLU A 333 10.93 -26.25 -32.42
CA GLU A 333 12.32 -26.64 -32.17
C GLU A 333 13.27 -25.45 -32.06
N ALA A 334 13.21 -24.71 -30.95
CA ALA A 334 14.36 -23.98 -30.38
C ALA A 334 13.99 -23.36 -29.02
N HIS A 335 15.00 -23.14 -28.17
CA HIS A 335 14.98 -22.23 -27.01
C HIS A 335 14.63 -22.83 -25.64
N SER A 336 15.49 -23.72 -25.16
CA SER A 336 15.80 -23.83 -23.73
C SER A 336 17.16 -23.17 -23.46
N HIS A 337 17.17 -21.93 -22.94
CA HIS A 337 18.13 -21.33 -21.98
C HIS A 337 18.35 -19.81 -22.22
N ASP A 338 17.83 -18.93 -21.34
CA ASP A 338 18.66 -18.37 -20.25
C ASP A 338 17.88 -17.66 -19.11
N ILE A 339 16.87 -16.80 -19.30
CA ILE A 339 16.30 -16.02 -18.16
C ILE A 339 15.31 -16.80 -17.27
N ALA A 340 14.34 -17.51 -17.85
CA ALA A 340 13.43 -18.37 -17.07
C ALA A 340 14.21 -19.51 -16.39
N SER A 341 15.29 -19.97 -17.04
CA SER A 341 16.22 -20.97 -16.49
C SER A 341 17.07 -20.39 -15.36
N GLU A 342 17.59 -19.18 -15.49
CA GLU A 342 18.37 -18.49 -14.46
C GLU A 342 17.52 -18.06 -13.26
N ARG A 343 16.33 -17.51 -13.49
CA ARG A 343 15.35 -17.25 -12.42
C ARG A 343 14.89 -18.55 -11.79
N ALA A 344 14.71 -19.64 -12.54
CA ALA A 344 14.47 -20.98 -11.99
C ALA A 344 15.67 -21.51 -11.16
N LYS A 345 16.91 -21.33 -11.62
CA LYS A 345 18.13 -21.69 -10.86
C LYS A 345 18.23 -20.88 -9.57
N ALA A 346 17.99 -19.57 -9.63
CA ALA A 346 17.97 -18.67 -8.48
C ALA A 346 16.84 -19.03 -7.50
N ARG A 347 15.64 -19.37 -8.00
CA ARG A 347 14.53 -19.92 -7.21
C ARG A 347 14.93 -21.19 -6.47
N VAL A 348 15.60 -22.14 -7.13
CA VAL A 348 16.05 -23.40 -6.50
C VAL A 348 17.11 -23.13 -5.42
N VAL A 349 18.05 -22.21 -5.65
CA VAL A 349 19.05 -21.79 -4.65
C VAL A 349 18.37 -21.14 -3.45
N GLU A 350 17.40 -20.26 -3.71
CA GLU A 350 16.64 -19.58 -2.67
C GLU A 350 15.72 -20.52 -1.87
N GLU A 351 15.04 -21.45 -2.52
CA GLU A 351 14.23 -22.49 -1.86
C GLU A 351 15.08 -23.37 -0.93
N ARG A 352 16.33 -23.64 -1.32
CA ARG A 352 17.28 -24.36 -0.45
C ARG A 352 17.69 -23.52 0.77
N MET A 353 17.86 -22.20 0.62
CA MET A 353 18.21 -21.30 1.72
C MET A 353 17.03 -21.00 2.66
N ASN A 354 15.81 -20.85 2.13
CA ASN A 354 14.60 -20.45 2.86
C ASN A 354 13.80 -21.64 3.44
N LYS A 355 14.37 -22.84 3.49
CA LYS A 355 13.75 -24.05 4.08
C LYS A 355 13.52 -23.99 5.61
N ALA A 356 13.63 -22.81 6.21
CA ALA A 356 13.18 -22.55 7.57
C ALA A 356 11.64 -22.57 7.63
N TRP A 357 11.06 -23.74 7.83
CA TRP A 357 9.62 -23.84 8.09
C TRP A 357 9.29 -23.22 9.46
N THR A 358 8.65 -22.05 9.46
CA THR A 358 7.91 -21.52 10.62
C THR A 358 6.44 -21.41 10.23
N PRO A 359 5.54 -22.21 10.81
CA PRO A 359 4.12 -22.12 10.50
C PRO A 359 3.54 -20.80 11.03
N ASN A 360 2.67 -20.18 10.24
CA ASN A 360 1.93 -18.98 10.67
C ASN A 360 1.03 -19.29 11.88
N TRP A 361 0.91 -18.34 12.79
CA TRP A 361 -0.01 -18.45 13.92
C TRP A 361 -1.46 -18.33 13.44
N SER A 362 -2.37 -19.06 14.10
CA SER A 362 -3.79 -18.91 13.84
C SER A 362 -4.29 -17.53 14.30
N GLN A 363 -5.36 -17.01 13.70
CA GLN A 363 -5.96 -15.73 14.10
C GLN A 363 -6.40 -15.73 15.57
N ILE A 364 -6.80 -16.89 16.09
CA ILE A 364 -7.16 -17.07 17.50
C ILE A 364 -5.94 -16.85 18.38
N ILE A 365 -4.81 -17.50 18.08
CA ILE A 365 -3.57 -17.35 18.86
C ILE A 365 -3.06 -15.91 18.80
N ARG A 366 -3.04 -15.28 17.62
CA ARG A 366 -2.65 -13.86 17.48
C ARG A 366 -3.44 -12.95 18.41
N ILE A 367 -4.75 -13.18 18.52
CA ILE A 367 -5.61 -12.36 19.38
C ILE A 367 -5.46 -12.69 20.85
N LYS A 368 -5.23 -13.94 21.22
CA LYS A 368 -4.97 -14.29 22.61
C LYS A 368 -3.66 -13.66 23.09
N VAL A 369 -2.59 -13.78 22.30
CA VAL A 369 -1.30 -13.13 22.56
C VAL A 369 -1.47 -11.61 22.61
N GLY A 370 -2.12 -11.01 21.61
CA GLY A 370 -2.39 -9.58 21.61
C GLY A 370 -3.26 -9.12 22.78
N SER A 371 -4.25 -9.91 23.18
CA SER A 371 -5.08 -9.62 24.36
C SER A 371 -4.27 -9.59 25.63
N PHE A 372 -3.40 -10.57 25.85
CA PHE A 372 -2.53 -10.64 27.02
C PHE A 372 -1.62 -9.42 27.11
N LEU A 373 -0.97 -9.07 26.01
CA LEU A 373 -0.05 -7.95 25.98
C LEU A 373 -0.75 -6.60 26.21
N VAL A 374 -1.92 -6.40 25.57
CA VAL A 374 -2.70 -5.16 25.74
C VAL A 374 -3.30 -5.07 27.14
N ASP A 375 -3.71 -6.20 27.73
CA ASP A 375 -4.20 -6.26 29.10
C ASP A 375 -3.11 -5.87 30.11
N SER A 376 -1.90 -6.46 29.99
CA SER A 376 -0.71 -6.03 30.75
C SER A 376 -0.40 -4.54 30.59
N LEU A 377 -0.52 -4.00 29.36
CA LEU A 377 -0.36 -2.56 29.13
C LEU A 377 -1.43 -1.74 29.86
N MET A 378 -2.69 -2.15 29.81
CA MET A 378 -3.79 -1.43 30.46
C MET A 378 -3.70 -1.43 31.99
N GLU A 379 -3.20 -2.52 32.58
CA GLU A 379 -2.95 -2.60 34.03
C GLU A 379 -1.78 -1.70 34.47
N CYS A 380 -0.74 -1.60 33.65
CA CYS A 380 0.48 -0.86 34.01
C CYS A 380 0.46 0.63 33.63
N ALA A 381 -0.29 1.01 32.58
CA ALA A 381 -0.23 2.34 32.00
C ALA A 381 -1.14 3.33 32.72
N THR A 382 -0.55 4.15 33.58
CA THR A 382 -1.22 5.25 34.28
C THR A 382 -0.69 6.62 33.85
N ILE A 383 -1.52 7.65 34.01
CA ILE A 383 -1.20 9.06 33.79
C ILE A 383 -1.72 9.90 34.95
N THR A 384 -0.90 10.84 35.40
CA THR A 384 -1.28 11.79 36.46
C THR A 384 -1.97 12.99 35.82
N ARG A 385 -3.23 13.25 36.21
CA ARG A 385 -4.01 14.40 35.73
C ARG A 385 -4.27 15.36 36.87
N THR A 386 -3.98 16.64 36.64
CA THR A 386 -4.35 17.73 37.55
C THR A 386 -5.56 18.46 36.96
N ALA A 387 -6.62 18.59 37.75
CA ALA A 387 -7.83 19.32 37.36
C ALA A 387 -8.30 20.20 38.53
N LYS A 388 -8.87 21.36 38.20
CA LYS A 388 -9.48 22.25 39.19
C LYS A 388 -10.87 21.75 39.54
N HIS A 389 -11.16 21.60 40.83
CA HIS A 389 -12.49 21.19 41.28
C HIS A 389 -13.52 22.27 40.91
N PRO A 390 -14.68 21.92 40.30
CA PRO A 390 -15.63 22.90 39.77
C PRO A 390 -16.21 23.88 40.81
N GLU A 391 -16.29 23.46 42.08
CA GLU A 391 -16.91 24.25 43.15
C GLU A 391 -15.91 24.87 44.13
N SER A 392 -14.73 24.25 44.34
CA SER A 392 -13.74 24.71 45.34
C SER A 392 -12.51 25.37 44.73
N GLY A 393 -12.30 25.23 43.41
CA GLY A 393 -11.15 25.82 42.71
C GLY A 393 -9.79 25.20 43.04
N GLU A 394 -9.72 24.27 43.99
CA GLU A 394 -8.49 23.55 44.38
C GLU A 394 -8.00 22.64 43.25
N GLU A 395 -6.68 22.60 43.06
CA GLU A 395 -6.02 21.72 42.09
C GLU A 395 -5.88 20.31 42.67
N MET A 396 -6.72 19.40 42.23
CA MET A 396 -6.64 17.98 42.60
C MET A 396 -5.82 17.22 41.56
N THR A 397 -4.86 16.43 42.02
CA THR A 397 -4.02 15.57 41.18
C THR A 397 -4.37 14.10 41.42
N GLU A 398 -4.80 13.40 40.38
CA GLU A 398 -5.23 12.00 40.44
C GLU A 398 -4.49 11.15 39.39
N ALA A 399 -4.10 9.93 39.76
CA ALA A 399 -3.59 8.95 38.81
C ALA A 399 -4.75 8.21 38.13
N GLN A 400 -4.87 8.37 36.81
CA GLN A 400 -5.91 7.76 35.98
C GLN A 400 -5.29 6.75 35.00
N PRO A 401 -6.03 5.73 34.55
CA PRO A 401 -5.56 4.83 33.51
C PRO A 401 -5.38 5.57 32.18
N ALA A 402 -4.27 5.29 31.49
CA ALA A 402 -3.95 5.88 30.18
C ALA A 402 -4.86 5.31 29.06
N PHE A 403 -5.29 4.06 29.21
CA PHE A 403 -6.16 3.35 28.28
C PHE A 403 -7.34 2.76 29.05
N SER A 404 -8.54 2.87 28.50
CA SER A 404 -9.76 2.31 29.09
C SER A 404 -10.58 1.55 28.06
N GLN A 405 -11.21 0.46 28.49
CA GLN A 405 -12.10 -0.29 27.65
C GLN A 405 -13.52 0.24 27.77
N SER A 406 -14.20 0.41 26.62
CA SER A 406 -15.61 0.79 26.60
C SER A 406 -16.34 0.15 25.42
N TYR A 407 -17.66 0.33 25.38
CA TYR A 407 -18.47 -0.09 24.25
C TYR A 407 -19.15 1.11 23.61
N GLN A 408 -19.18 1.14 22.29
CA GLN A 408 -19.91 2.15 21.51
C GLN A 408 -20.94 1.47 20.61
N TYR A 409 -22.11 2.10 20.47
CA TYR A 409 -23.13 1.64 19.55
C TYR A 409 -22.91 2.31 18.18
N VAL A 410 -22.60 1.50 17.18
CA VAL A 410 -22.47 1.96 15.80
C VAL A 410 -23.55 1.28 14.97
N ARG A 411 -24.51 2.07 14.46
CA ARG A 411 -25.68 1.57 13.71
C ARG A 411 -26.43 0.46 14.47
N GLY A 412 -26.70 0.69 15.76
CA GLY A 412 -27.39 -0.26 16.64
C GLY A 412 -26.56 -1.46 17.11
N LYS A 413 -25.34 -1.66 16.61
CA LYS A 413 -24.47 -2.79 17.02
C LYS A 413 -23.47 -2.35 18.09
N LYS A 414 -23.40 -3.11 19.19
CA LYS A 414 -22.42 -2.92 20.28
C LYS A 414 -21.02 -3.30 19.78
N LEU A 415 -20.10 -2.35 19.80
CA LEU A 415 -18.72 -2.50 19.37
C LEU A 415 -17.79 -2.21 20.55
N GLY A 416 -16.90 -3.15 20.87
CA GLY A 416 -15.86 -2.93 21.87
C GLY A 416 -14.75 -2.03 21.33
N VAL A 417 -14.38 -1.03 22.11
CA VAL A 417 -13.36 -0.02 21.77
C VAL A 417 -12.41 0.17 22.94
N ILE A 418 -11.14 0.44 22.62
CA ILE A 418 -10.15 0.92 23.59
C ILE A 418 -10.08 2.43 23.41
N LYS A 419 -10.42 3.17 24.46
CA LYS A 419 -10.33 4.63 24.52
C LYS A 419 -8.98 5.03 25.10
N VAL A 420 -8.40 6.07 24.53
CA VAL A 420 -7.21 6.73 25.04
C VAL A 420 -7.65 7.85 25.98
N ASN A 421 -6.98 8.01 27.11
CA ASN A 421 -7.25 9.12 28.03
C ASN A 421 -7.04 10.45 27.29
N THR A 422 -7.90 11.44 27.51
CA THR A 422 -7.82 12.73 26.81
C THR A 422 -6.47 13.40 27.00
N ALA A 423 -5.84 13.27 28.18
CA ALA A 423 -4.51 13.81 28.40
C ALA A 423 -3.44 13.11 27.54
N VAL A 424 -3.58 11.81 27.27
CA VAL A 424 -2.68 11.07 26.36
C VAL A 424 -3.01 11.41 24.90
N ALA A 425 -4.28 11.63 24.55
CA ALA A 425 -4.70 12.05 23.21
C ALA A 425 -4.20 13.46 22.89
N ASP A 426 -4.42 14.43 23.78
CA ASP A 426 -3.91 15.80 23.66
C ASP A 426 -2.38 15.83 23.55
N ARG A 427 -1.71 14.91 24.24
CA ARG A 427 -0.26 14.70 24.13
C ARG A 427 0.10 14.02 22.82
N LEU A 428 -0.63 13.03 22.33
CA LEU A 428 -0.40 12.52 20.97
C LEU A 428 -0.51 13.63 19.91
N ASP A 429 -1.38 14.62 20.14
CA ASP A 429 -1.63 15.72 19.21
C ASP A 429 -0.54 16.80 19.25
N LYS A 430 -0.05 17.12 20.46
CA LYS A 430 0.95 18.17 20.70
C LYS A 430 2.37 17.63 20.73
N ASP A 431 2.54 16.51 21.41
CA ASP A 431 3.81 15.90 21.64
C ASP A 431 4.31 15.23 20.36
N PRO A 432 5.63 15.17 20.28
CA PRO A 432 6.27 14.64 19.13
C PRO A 432 6.09 13.11 18.92
N LEU A 433 5.16 12.70 18.06
CA LEU A 433 4.84 11.31 17.63
C LEU A 433 6.00 10.47 17.03
N GLY A 434 7.19 11.03 16.84
CA GLY A 434 8.34 10.44 16.13
C GLY A 434 8.88 9.17 16.79
N SER A 435 8.69 9.05 18.10
CA SER A 435 9.10 7.90 18.90
C SER A 435 8.11 6.72 18.83
N THR A 436 6.88 6.93 18.35
CA THR A 436 5.86 5.87 18.22
C THR A 436 5.86 5.17 16.87
N ILE A 437 6.66 5.63 15.92
CA ILE A 437 6.61 5.18 14.52
C ILE A 437 7.80 4.28 14.22
N HIS A 438 7.52 3.02 13.98
CA HIS A 438 8.53 2.07 13.53
C HIS A 438 8.72 2.16 12.00
N PRO A 439 9.91 2.50 11.48
CA PRO A 439 10.17 2.65 10.05
C PRO A 439 10.36 1.29 9.35
N ARG A 440 9.37 0.40 9.46
CA ARG A 440 9.49 -0.96 8.87
C ARG A 440 9.48 -0.94 7.35
N HIS A 441 8.72 -0.02 6.76
CA HIS A 441 8.49 0.06 5.31
C HIS A 441 8.77 1.48 4.79
N LEU A 442 10.02 1.92 4.89
CA LEU A 442 10.52 3.12 4.20
C LEU A 442 11.00 2.79 2.77
N PRO A 443 11.18 3.80 1.91
CA PRO A 443 11.87 3.61 0.62
C PRO A 443 13.25 2.98 0.80
N MET A 444 13.68 2.16 -0.17
CA MET A 444 14.97 1.46 -0.11
C MET A 444 16.08 2.33 -0.68
N LEU A 445 17.27 2.32 -0.07
CA LEU A 445 18.45 3.05 -0.60
C LEU A 445 19.18 2.30 -1.72
N VAL A 446 18.76 1.05 -1.96
CA VAL A 446 19.30 0.17 -3.00
C VAL A 446 18.16 -0.39 -3.82
N LYS A 447 18.49 -0.86 -5.03
CA LYS A 447 17.52 -1.55 -5.88
C LYS A 447 16.85 -2.69 -5.09
N PRO A 448 15.51 -2.83 -5.16
CA PRO A 448 14.81 -3.91 -4.50
C PRO A 448 15.33 -5.27 -4.92
N LYS A 449 15.17 -6.25 -4.04
CA LYS A 449 15.38 -7.65 -4.36
C LYS A 449 14.40 -8.07 -5.46
N PRO A 450 14.88 -8.62 -6.59
CA PRO A 450 14.00 -9.08 -7.65
C PRO A 450 12.97 -10.10 -7.16
N TRP A 451 11.78 -10.05 -7.72
CA TRP A 451 10.73 -11.01 -7.46
C TRP A 451 11.06 -12.33 -8.16
N LEU A 452 11.50 -13.32 -7.38
CA LEU A 452 11.77 -14.67 -7.86
C LEU A 452 10.61 -15.61 -7.56
N ARG A 453 9.88 -15.39 -6.46
CA ARG A 453 8.71 -16.18 -6.06
C ARG A 453 7.62 -15.26 -5.57
N TYR A 454 6.42 -15.79 -5.42
CA TYR A 454 5.31 -15.02 -4.85
C TYR A 454 5.57 -14.51 -3.42
N ASP A 455 6.52 -15.09 -2.68
CA ASP A 455 6.87 -14.76 -1.30
C ASP A 455 8.34 -14.34 -1.13
N SER A 456 9.03 -14.03 -2.24
CA SER A 456 10.41 -13.56 -2.25
C SER A 456 10.63 -12.46 -3.28
N GLY A 457 10.81 -11.24 -2.77
CA GLY A 457 11.10 -10.02 -3.53
C GLY A 457 10.77 -8.76 -2.70
N GLY A 458 11.19 -7.59 -3.21
CA GLY A 458 11.03 -6.31 -2.54
C GLY A 458 12.18 -6.00 -1.57
N TYR A 459 11.93 -6.02 -0.27
CA TYR A 459 12.94 -5.76 0.76
C TYR A 459 14.01 -6.87 0.85
N LEU A 460 15.16 -6.56 1.46
CA LEU A 460 16.29 -7.50 1.55
C LEU A 460 16.05 -8.60 2.59
N PHE A 461 15.52 -8.24 3.76
CA PHE A 461 15.34 -9.13 4.91
C PHE A 461 13.86 -9.30 5.29
N HIS A 462 13.03 -8.28 5.06
CA HIS A 462 11.60 -8.39 5.32
C HIS A 462 10.91 -9.26 4.27
N LYS A 463 10.25 -10.34 4.72
CA LYS A 463 9.44 -11.18 3.85
C LYS A 463 8.17 -10.44 3.40
N ASN A 464 7.98 -10.33 2.09
CA ASN A 464 6.78 -9.75 1.47
C ASN A 464 6.19 -10.73 0.46
N SER A 465 4.89 -10.57 0.18
CA SER A 465 4.27 -11.28 -0.93
C SER A 465 4.10 -10.37 -2.14
N ALA A 466 4.30 -10.94 -3.33
CA ALA A 466 4.10 -10.29 -4.62
C ALA A 466 2.65 -9.83 -4.81
N MET A 467 1.69 -10.46 -4.11
CA MET A 467 0.27 -10.09 -4.15
C MET A 467 -0.30 -9.96 -2.74
N ARG A 468 -1.07 -8.89 -2.52
CA ARG A 468 -1.83 -8.62 -1.30
C ARG A 468 -3.12 -9.44 -1.31
N PHE A 469 -3.11 -10.61 -0.68
CA PHE A 469 -4.33 -11.39 -0.42
C PHE A 469 -4.95 -11.02 0.92
N LYS A 470 -6.27 -10.76 0.96
CA LYS A 470 -7.02 -10.36 2.17
C LYS A 470 -7.42 -11.59 2.98
N ASP A 471 -6.45 -12.21 3.65
CA ASP A 471 -6.66 -13.43 4.45
C ASP A 471 -7.44 -14.52 3.65
N SER A 472 -7.18 -14.65 2.34
CA SER A 472 -7.79 -15.68 1.50
C SER A 472 -6.79 -16.78 1.22
N ASN A 473 -6.99 -17.93 1.84
CA ASN A 473 -6.13 -19.10 1.63
C ASN A 473 -6.21 -19.62 0.19
N GLU A 474 -7.38 -19.49 -0.45
CA GLU A 474 -7.60 -19.86 -1.85
C GLU A 474 -6.74 -19.00 -2.78
N GLN A 475 -6.72 -17.68 -2.60
CA GLN A 475 -5.82 -16.80 -3.35
C GLN A 475 -4.35 -17.23 -3.17
N GLN A 476 -3.94 -17.47 -1.93
CA GLN A 476 -2.57 -17.88 -1.64
C GLN A 476 -2.21 -19.22 -2.33
N SER A 477 -3.11 -20.21 -2.34
CA SER A 477 -2.84 -21.50 -2.97
C SER A 477 -2.70 -21.40 -4.48
N TYR A 478 -3.53 -20.59 -5.14
CA TYR A 478 -3.46 -20.40 -6.60
C TYR A 478 -2.19 -19.69 -7.03
N ILE A 479 -1.77 -18.64 -6.31
CA ILE A 479 -0.51 -17.96 -6.61
C ILE A 479 0.69 -18.87 -6.33
N LEU A 480 0.68 -19.60 -5.21
CA LEU A 480 1.75 -20.54 -4.90
C LEU A 480 1.95 -21.53 -6.06
N LYS A 481 0.85 -22.08 -6.59
CA LYS A 481 0.88 -22.99 -7.74
C LYS A 481 1.42 -22.30 -8.99
N ALA A 482 0.87 -21.14 -9.37
CA ALA A 482 1.33 -20.39 -10.55
C ALA A 482 2.81 -19.97 -10.44
N SER A 483 3.26 -19.59 -9.25
CA SER A 483 4.65 -19.26 -8.98
C SER A 483 5.55 -20.49 -9.11
N SER A 484 5.12 -21.66 -8.60
CA SER A 484 5.88 -22.91 -8.71
C SER A 484 5.97 -23.43 -10.15
N GLU A 485 4.92 -23.23 -10.95
CA GLU A 485 4.87 -23.61 -12.38
C GLU A 485 5.57 -22.59 -13.28
N GLY A 486 5.87 -21.38 -12.77
CA GLY A 486 6.55 -20.33 -13.53
C GLY A 486 5.65 -19.52 -14.47
N THR A 487 4.33 -19.76 -14.47
CA THR A 487 3.38 -19.13 -15.39
C THR A 487 3.22 -17.63 -15.19
N MET A 488 3.47 -17.12 -13.98
CA MET A 488 3.35 -15.69 -13.64
C MET A 488 4.67 -14.90 -13.77
N GLU A 489 5.69 -15.44 -14.44
CA GLU A 489 7.02 -14.82 -14.56
C GLU A 489 7.01 -13.41 -15.18
N PRO A 490 6.25 -13.12 -16.27
CA PRO A 490 6.17 -11.76 -16.82
C PRO A 490 5.67 -10.73 -15.80
N VAL A 491 4.76 -11.16 -14.92
CA VAL A 491 4.18 -10.31 -13.88
C VAL A 491 5.19 -9.99 -12.78
N LEU A 492 6.01 -10.97 -12.39
CA LEU A 492 7.10 -10.75 -11.43
C LEU A 492 8.19 -9.83 -12.03
N ALA A 493 8.54 -10.03 -13.30
CA ALA A 493 9.47 -9.16 -14.01
C ALA A 493 8.94 -7.71 -14.12
N GLY A 494 7.65 -7.53 -14.37
CA GLY A 494 7.02 -6.20 -14.38
C GLY A 494 7.12 -5.46 -13.04
N LEU A 495 6.95 -6.18 -11.93
CA LEU A 495 7.17 -5.62 -10.59
C LEU A 495 8.62 -5.17 -10.37
N ASP A 496 9.58 -5.89 -10.92
CA ASP A 496 11.00 -5.53 -10.82
C ASP A 496 11.33 -4.27 -11.60
N VAL A 497 10.77 -4.10 -12.81
CA VAL A 497 10.93 -2.87 -13.59
C VAL A 497 10.39 -1.66 -12.82
N LEU A 498 9.18 -1.79 -12.27
CA LEU A 498 8.58 -0.73 -11.45
C LEU A 498 9.39 -0.45 -10.18
N GLY A 499 9.93 -1.49 -9.55
CA GLY A 499 10.74 -1.38 -8.34
C GLY A 499 12.14 -0.83 -8.54
N ALA A 500 12.72 -1.04 -9.72
CA ALA A 500 14.08 -0.65 -10.06
C ALA A 500 14.23 0.82 -10.47
N THR A 501 13.12 1.54 -10.66
CA THR A 501 13.15 2.97 -11.03
C THR A 501 13.67 3.82 -9.86
N PRO A 502 14.78 4.57 -10.04
CA PRO A 502 15.38 5.35 -8.98
C PRO A 502 14.74 6.75 -8.86
N TRP A 503 14.55 7.19 -7.62
CA TRP A 503 13.90 8.46 -7.27
C TRP A 503 14.78 9.32 -6.38
N ASN A 504 14.60 10.63 -6.50
CA ASN A 504 15.16 11.65 -5.64
C ASN A 504 14.05 12.61 -5.18
N ILE A 505 14.29 13.32 -4.07
CA ILE A 505 13.40 14.38 -3.60
C ILE A 505 13.69 15.67 -4.37
N ASN A 506 12.65 16.34 -4.86
CA ASN A 506 12.74 17.66 -5.47
C ASN A 506 13.02 18.71 -4.38
N ARG A 507 14.29 19.08 -4.26
CA ARG A 507 14.75 20.04 -3.23
C ARG A 507 14.07 21.41 -3.33
N LYS A 508 13.85 21.92 -4.56
CA LYS A 508 13.25 23.26 -4.75
C LYS A 508 11.81 23.27 -4.23
N VAL A 509 11.01 22.28 -4.63
CA VAL A 509 9.64 22.12 -4.14
C VAL A 509 9.62 21.86 -2.64
N PHE A 510 10.49 20.98 -2.13
CA PHE A 510 10.57 20.69 -0.69
C PHE A 510 10.81 21.95 0.15
N ASN A 511 11.66 22.88 -0.31
CA ASN A 511 11.92 24.14 0.41
C ASN A 511 10.68 25.03 0.48
N VAL A 512 9.92 25.15 -0.62
CA VAL A 512 8.66 25.91 -0.65
C VAL A 512 7.61 25.29 0.26
N VAL A 513 7.49 23.95 0.23
CA VAL A 513 6.57 23.24 1.11
C VAL A 513 6.97 23.43 2.58
N LYS A 514 8.27 23.38 2.90
CA LYS A 514 8.78 23.63 4.25
C LYS A 514 8.40 25.03 4.74
N GLU A 515 8.60 26.06 3.91
CA GLU A 515 8.22 27.43 4.24
C GLU A 515 6.71 27.55 4.46
N ALA A 516 5.90 27.06 3.52
CA ALA A 516 4.44 27.05 3.63
C ALA A 516 3.94 26.31 4.89
N TRP A 517 4.51 25.15 5.19
CA TRP A 517 4.18 24.35 6.37
C TRP A 517 4.46 25.11 7.68
N ASN A 518 5.58 25.83 7.74
CA ASN A 518 6.01 26.57 8.90
C ASN A 518 5.14 27.81 9.20
N THR A 519 4.47 28.39 8.20
CA THR A 519 3.49 29.47 8.44
C THR A 519 2.31 29.02 9.29
N GLY A 520 1.97 27.71 9.27
CA GLY A 520 0.79 27.17 9.92
C GLY A 520 -0.53 27.47 9.21
N GLU A 521 -0.50 28.20 8.09
CA GLU A 521 -1.68 28.49 7.27
C GLU A 521 -2.00 27.32 6.32
N GLY A 522 -3.22 27.33 5.77
CA GLY A 522 -3.62 26.35 4.76
C GLY A 522 -3.20 26.81 3.36
N LEU A 523 -2.51 25.95 2.60
CA LEU A 523 -2.03 26.26 1.25
C LEU A 523 -2.03 25.02 0.36
N ALA A 524 -2.56 25.09 -0.86
CA ALA A 524 -2.48 24.00 -1.86
C ALA A 524 -2.79 22.59 -1.27
N LYS A 525 -3.94 22.47 -0.59
CA LYS A 525 -4.41 21.26 0.11
C LYS A 525 -3.60 20.85 1.36
N ILE A 526 -2.55 21.58 1.73
CA ILE A 526 -1.93 21.49 3.07
C ILE A 526 -2.92 22.05 4.09
N PRO A 527 -3.31 21.27 5.11
CA PRO A 527 -4.27 21.70 6.12
C PRO A 527 -3.67 22.74 7.08
N PRO A 528 -4.43 23.75 7.52
CA PRO A 528 -3.97 24.72 8.52
C PRO A 528 -3.69 24.05 9.88
N ALA A 529 -2.81 24.64 10.67
CA ALA A 529 -2.46 24.19 12.02
C ALA A 529 -3.65 24.22 12.97
N THR A 530 -4.46 25.29 12.89
CA THR A 530 -5.66 25.47 13.69
C THR A 530 -6.85 25.74 12.78
N THR A 531 -7.91 24.96 12.92
CA THR A 531 -9.18 25.21 12.23
C THR A 531 -9.90 26.40 12.87
N LYS A 532 -10.28 27.39 12.06
CA LYS A 532 -11.02 28.58 12.51
C LYS A 532 -12.54 28.38 12.56
N THR A 533 -13.05 27.17 12.37
CA THR A 533 -14.49 26.90 12.36
C THR A 533 -15.09 27.01 13.77
N PRO A 534 -16.03 27.94 14.02
CA PRO A 534 -16.64 28.12 15.33
C PRO A 534 -17.58 26.95 15.66
N ASP A 535 -17.76 26.68 16.95
CA ASP A 535 -18.77 25.72 17.39
C ASP A 535 -20.17 26.27 17.06
N PRO A 536 -21.11 25.42 16.59
CA PRO A 536 -22.48 25.85 16.31
C PRO A 536 -23.13 26.35 17.60
N VAL A 537 -23.92 27.43 17.49
CA VAL A 537 -24.64 28.00 18.64
C VAL A 537 -25.77 27.05 19.03
N LYS A 538 -25.86 26.73 20.32
CA LYS A 538 -26.96 25.92 20.86
C LYS A 538 -28.29 26.66 20.70
N PRO A 539 -29.29 26.10 19.98
CA PRO A 539 -30.54 26.80 19.75
C PRO A 539 -31.32 27.01 21.05
N ALA A 540 -32.03 28.14 21.18
CA ALA A 540 -32.82 28.47 22.37
C ALA A 540 -33.88 27.40 22.70
N ASN A 541 -34.45 26.78 21.65
CA ASN A 541 -35.49 25.75 21.77
C ASN A 541 -34.94 24.32 21.87
N TYR A 542 -33.64 24.13 22.16
CA TYR A 542 -32.97 22.82 22.19
C TYR A 542 -33.67 21.76 23.06
N ALA A 543 -34.30 22.19 24.16
CA ALA A 543 -35.01 21.29 25.08
C ALA A 543 -36.46 20.99 24.65
N ILE A 544 -37.02 21.80 23.74
CA ILE A 544 -38.46 21.82 23.41
C ILE A 544 -38.72 21.18 22.05
N ASP A 545 -37.87 21.48 21.04
CA ASP A 545 -38.04 20.97 19.68
C ASP A 545 -37.02 19.84 19.35
N PRO A 546 -37.48 18.59 19.17
CA PRO A 546 -36.63 17.48 18.75
C PRO A 546 -35.91 17.70 17.41
N LYS A 547 -36.50 18.46 16.47
CA LYS A 547 -35.92 18.71 15.13
C LYS A 547 -34.72 19.64 15.24
N GLU A 548 -34.85 20.75 15.95
CA GLU A 548 -33.74 21.69 16.20
C GLU A 548 -32.61 21.05 17.02
N ARG A 549 -32.96 20.19 17.99
CA ARG A 549 -31.95 19.38 18.70
C ARG A 549 -31.18 18.47 17.74
N SER A 550 -31.88 17.79 16.83
CA SER A 550 -31.24 16.94 15.82
C SER A 550 -30.33 17.74 14.88
N ASN A 551 -30.80 18.89 14.38
CA ASN A 551 -30.03 19.79 13.51
C ASN A 551 -28.75 20.29 14.19
N TYR A 552 -28.83 20.71 15.46
CA TYR A 552 -27.68 21.11 16.25
C TYR A 552 -26.67 19.97 16.43
N LEU A 553 -27.14 18.77 16.81
CA LEU A 553 -26.25 17.61 16.99
C LEU A 553 -25.59 17.19 15.67
N GLN A 554 -26.30 17.27 14.55
CA GLN A 554 -25.75 17.00 13.23
C GLN A 554 -24.70 18.03 12.83
N SER A 555 -24.95 19.32 13.08
CA SER A 555 -24.02 20.41 12.82
C SER A 555 -22.76 20.31 13.69
N MET A 556 -22.92 20.02 14.99
CA MET A 556 -21.81 19.80 15.91
C MET A 556 -20.96 18.60 15.47
N LYS A 557 -21.61 17.52 15.05
CA LYS A 557 -20.92 16.33 14.52
C LYS A 557 -20.16 16.65 13.23
N ALA A 558 -20.69 17.53 12.38
CA ALA A 558 -20.00 17.97 11.16
C ALA A 558 -18.72 18.74 11.49
N VAL A 559 -18.78 19.72 12.40
CA VAL A 559 -17.60 20.50 12.84
C VAL A 559 -16.55 19.61 13.49
N VAL A 560 -16.95 18.70 14.39
CA VAL A 560 -16.01 17.75 15.02
C VAL A 560 -15.36 16.84 13.99
N ASN A 561 -16.12 16.34 13.01
CA ASN A 561 -15.58 15.52 11.93
C ASN A 561 -14.62 16.30 11.04
N GLU A 562 -14.90 17.56 10.75
CA GLU A 562 -14.02 18.45 9.98
C GLU A 562 -12.68 18.65 10.69
N ARG A 563 -12.70 19.04 11.97
CA ARG A 563 -11.49 19.20 12.79
C ARG A 563 -10.65 17.92 12.82
N ARG A 564 -11.31 16.77 12.96
CA ARG A 564 -10.65 15.45 12.94
C ARG A 564 -10.02 15.15 11.59
N ASN A 565 -10.74 15.41 10.50
CA ASN A 565 -10.21 15.20 9.14
C ASN A 565 -9.01 16.10 8.90
N ASN A 566 -9.09 17.38 9.29
CA ASN A 566 -7.99 18.33 9.19
C ASN A 566 -6.74 17.84 9.96
N HIS A 567 -6.94 17.42 11.21
CA HIS A 567 -5.86 16.86 12.03
C HIS A 567 -5.25 15.60 11.38
N SER A 568 -6.08 14.67 10.90
CA SER A 568 -5.60 13.44 10.24
C SER A 568 -4.77 13.73 8.99
N ILE A 569 -5.21 14.67 8.15
CA ILE A 569 -4.48 15.07 6.93
C ILE A 569 -3.18 15.80 7.32
N ARG A 570 -3.21 16.61 8.38
CA ARG A 570 -2.02 17.34 8.86
C ARG A 570 -0.95 16.38 9.37
N CYS A 571 -1.36 15.37 10.14
CA CYS A 571 -0.46 14.29 10.56
C CYS A 571 0.13 13.56 9.35
N ASP A 572 -0.68 13.12 8.39
CA ASP A 572 -0.21 12.45 7.16
C ASP A 572 0.78 13.31 6.35
N THR A 573 0.50 14.60 6.20
CA THR A 573 1.39 15.57 5.52
C THR A 573 2.72 15.69 6.25
N ASN A 574 2.68 15.78 7.59
CA ASN A 574 3.89 15.84 8.41
C ASN A 574 4.75 14.60 8.15
N TYR A 575 4.18 13.38 8.18
CA TYR A 575 4.90 12.14 7.86
C TYR A 575 5.61 12.17 6.51
N LYS A 576 4.93 12.65 5.47
CA LYS A 576 5.48 12.75 4.11
C LYS A 576 6.70 13.68 4.08
N LEU A 577 6.58 14.88 4.65
CA LEU A 577 7.66 15.87 4.67
C LEU A 577 8.89 15.39 5.44
N GLU A 578 8.61 14.68 6.51
CA GLU A 578 9.59 14.10 7.39
C GLU A 578 10.42 13.00 6.73
N ILE A 579 9.75 12.11 5.99
CA ILE A 579 10.41 11.12 5.14
C ILE A 579 11.13 11.82 3.99
N ALA A 580 10.52 12.80 3.32
CA ALA A 580 11.16 13.54 2.23
C ALA A 580 12.46 14.23 2.70
N ARG A 581 12.46 14.83 3.88
CA ARG A 581 13.66 15.44 4.46
C ARG A 581 14.79 14.41 4.68
N ALA A 582 14.43 13.18 5.05
CA ALA A 582 15.38 12.08 5.23
C ALA A 582 16.18 11.74 3.99
N PHE A 583 15.45 11.67 2.88
CA PHE A 583 15.93 11.18 1.61
C PHE A 583 16.34 12.34 0.68
N LEU A 584 16.44 13.57 1.20
CA LEU A 584 16.72 14.77 0.42
C LEU A 584 18.02 14.68 -0.39
N ASN A 585 19.01 13.93 0.12
CA ASN A 585 20.32 13.74 -0.48
C ASN A 585 20.59 12.29 -0.90
N GLU A 586 19.55 11.45 -0.92
CA GLU A 586 19.68 10.02 -1.21
C GLU A 586 18.91 9.69 -2.48
N THR A 587 19.45 8.76 -3.25
CA THR A 587 18.67 8.07 -4.28
C THR A 587 18.02 6.85 -3.65
N PHE A 588 16.72 6.69 -3.89
CA PHE A 588 15.94 5.62 -3.29
C PHE A 588 14.98 4.97 -4.29
N TYR A 589 14.43 3.83 -3.89
CA TYR A 589 13.63 2.95 -4.72
C TYR A 589 12.36 2.53 -3.97
N PHE A 590 11.29 2.31 -4.74
CA PHE A 590 10.02 1.85 -4.20
C PHE A 590 9.79 0.40 -4.59
N PRO A 591 9.98 -0.59 -3.70
CA PRO A 591 9.58 -1.96 -4.00
C PRO A 591 8.06 -2.01 -4.21
N HIS A 592 7.61 -2.70 -5.27
CA HIS A 592 6.20 -2.82 -5.64
C HIS A 592 5.62 -4.20 -5.29
N THR A 593 4.31 -4.26 -5.08
CA THR A 593 3.50 -5.47 -4.88
C THR A 593 2.14 -5.27 -5.56
N LEU A 594 1.38 -6.33 -5.79
CA LEU A 594 0.11 -6.32 -6.50
C LEU A 594 -1.08 -6.39 -5.54
N ASP A 595 -2.24 -5.89 -5.94
CA ASP A 595 -3.50 -6.38 -5.39
C ASP A 595 -3.94 -7.69 -6.08
N PHE A 596 -5.05 -8.28 -5.62
CA PHE A 596 -5.53 -9.54 -6.20
C PHE A 596 -5.97 -9.47 -7.67
N ARG A 597 -6.05 -8.26 -8.24
CA ARG A 597 -6.45 -8.01 -9.63
C ARG A 597 -5.23 -7.80 -10.53
N GLY A 598 -4.03 -7.68 -9.95
CA GLY A 598 -2.78 -7.42 -10.66
C GLY A 598 -2.35 -5.96 -10.70
N ARG A 599 -3.07 -5.02 -10.05
CA ARG A 599 -2.63 -3.61 -10.01
C ARG A 599 -1.44 -3.45 -9.07
N ALA A 600 -0.39 -2.78 -9.53
CA ALA A 600 0.82 -2.55 -8.75
C ALA A 600 0.69 -1.37 -7.77
N TYR A 601 1.32 -1.53 -6.61
CA TYR A 601 1.37 -0.56 -5.52
C TYR A 601 2.76 -0.59 -4.86
N PRO A 602 3.38 0.56 -4.58
CA PRO A 602 4.51 0.65 -3.67
C PRO A 602 4.20 -0.01 -2.32
N ILE A 603 5.17 -0.74 -1.77
CA ILE A 603 5.11 -1.29 -0.41
C ILE A 603 5.23 -0.17 0.64
N PRO A 604 6.14 0.85 0.50
CA PRO A 604 6.18 2.00 1.41
C PRO A 604 4.87 2.81 1.36
N PRO A 605 4.12 2.91 2.48
CA PRO A 605 2.75 3.44 2.42
C PRO A 605 2.64 4.97 2.59
N HIS A 606 3.68 5.63 3.11
CA HIS A 606 3.59 7.03 3.55
C HIS A 606 3.97 8.05 2.47
N LEU A 607 5.18 7.93 1.92
CA LEU A 607 5.66 8.75 0.80
C LEU A 607 5.92 7.83 -0.39
N ASN A 608 5.20 8.03 -1.49
CA ASN A 608 5.38 7.34 -2.77
C ASN A 608 4.67 8.11 -3.91
N HIS A 609 4.98 7.78 -5.15
CA HIS A 609 4.48 8.49 -6.35
C HIS A 609 3.00 8.21 -6.66
N ILE A 610 2.37 7.20 -6.06
CA ILE A 610 0.91 6.97 -6.16
C ILE A 610 0.11 7.92 -5.25
N GLY A 611 0.80 8.63 -4.34
CA GLY A 611 0.20 9.59 -3.40
C GLY A 611 -0.51 10.79 -4.03
N ASP A 612 -0.85 11.75 -3.17
CA ASP A 612 -1.46 13.03 -3.53
C ASP A 612 -0.49 13.94 -4.30
N ASP A 613 -1.02 15.04 -4.86
CA ASP A 613 -0.25 16.05 -5.61
C ASP A 613 1.05 16.48 -4.91
N LEU A 614 1.00 16.71 -3.58
CA LEU A 614 2.19 17.01 -2.80
C LEU A 614 3.24 15.89 -2.87
N SER A 615 2.84 14.63 -2.70
CA SER A 615 3.76 13.50 -2.79
C SER A 615 4.40 13.41 -4.18
N ARG A 616 3.65 13.70 -5.25
CA ARG A 616 4.13 13.65 -6.63
C ARG A 616 5.07 14.82 -6.94
N GLY A 617 4.71 16.04 -6.55
CA GLY A 617 5.57 17.22 -6.73
C GLY A 617 6.89 17.16 -5.96
N LEU A 618 6.94 16.40 -4.86
CA LEU A 618 8.17 16.13 -4.11
C LEU A 618 9.10 15.10 -4.77
N LEU A 619 8.64 14.33 -5.76
CA LEU A 619 9.40 13.21 -6.33
C LEU A 619 9.82 13.50 -7.76
N ILE A 620 11.10 13.25 -8.06
CA ILE A 620 11.68 13.33 -9.41
C ILE A 620 12.50 12.06 -9.68
N PHE A 621 12.76 11.75 -10.95
CA PHE A 621 13.68 10.67 -11.26
C PHE A 621 15.10 11.02 -10.80
N ALA A 622 15.83 10.02 -10.30
CA ALA A 622 17.24 10.20 -9.96
C ALA A 622 18.12 10.32 -11.20
N GLU A 623 17.78 9.52 -12.22
CA GLU A 623 18.42 9.57 -13.53
C GLU A 623 17.90 10.79 -14.29
N LYS A 624 18.81 11.51 -14.94
CA LYS A 624 18.47 12.65 -15.80
C LYS A 624 18.68 12.26 -17.26
N ARG A 625 17.90 12.87 -18.17
CA ARG A 625 18.07 12.71 -19.61
C ARG A 625 18.03 14.05 -20.32
N PRO A 626 18.84 14.26 -21.38
CA PRO A 626 18.76 15.47 -22.19
C PRO A 626 17.37 15.59 -22.80
N LEU A 627 16.82 16.80 -22.81
CA LEU A 627 15.47 17.07 -23.32
C LEU A 627 15.36 16.82 -24.82
N GLY A 628 16.31 17.34 -25.61
CA GLY A 628 16.14 17.46 -27.06
C GLY A 628 14.94 18.35 -27.44
N GLU A 629 14.67 18.47 -28.74
CA GLU A 629 13.56 19.30 -29.25
C GLU A 629 12.20 18.81 -28.75
N LYS A 630 11.98 17.49 -28.86
CA LYS A 630 10.74 16.85 -28.45
C LYS A 630 10.52 16.91 -26.94
N GLY A 631 11.57 16.72 -26.13
CA GLY A 631 11.43 16.77 -24.67
C GLY A 631 11.08 18.16 -24.15
N MET A 632 11.62 19.23 -24.76
CA MET A 632 11.21 20.59 -24.40
C MET A 632 9.71 20.82 -24.66
N ARG A 633 9.22 20.38 -25.84
CA ARG A 633 7.80 20.43 -26.18
C ARG A 633 6.94 19.64 -25.18
N TRP A 634 7.34 18.42 -24.82
CA TRP A 634 6.62 17.60 -23.85
C TRP A 634 6.62 18.18 -22.44
N LEU A 635 7.69 18.89 -22.04
CA LEU A 635 7.74 19.57 -20.75
C LEU A 635 6.72 20.72 -20.66
N LYS A 636 6.57 21.49 -21.75
CA LYS A 636 5.54 22.53 -21.87
C LYS A 636 4.13 21.94 -21.87
N ILE A 637 3.90 20.88 -22.63
CA ILE A 637 2.62 20.14 -22.64
C ILE A 637 2.30 19.61 -21.24
N HIS A 638 3.30 19.07 -20.54
CA HIS A 638 3.15 18.58 -19.18
C HIS A 638 2.69 19.69 -18.22
N LEU A 639 3.29 20.88 -18.30
CA LEU A 639 2.84 22.05 -17.52
C LEU A 639 1.36 22.37 -17.79
N ALA A 640 0.94 22.42 -19.05
CA ALA A 640 -0.46 22.66 -19.41
C ALA A 640 -1.40 21.57 -18.87
N ASN A 641 -0.97 20.30 -18.91
CA ASN A 641 -1.74 19.18 -18.36
C ASN A 641 -1.96 19.33 -16.84
N VAL A 642 -0.91 19.56 -16.06
CA VAL A 642 -1.02 19.71 -14.59
C VAL A 642 -1.69 21.02 -14.18
N TYR A 643 -1.71 22.03 -15.07
CA TYR A 643 -2.50 23.25 -14.87
C TYR A 643 -4.01 22.99 -15.01
N GLY A 644 -4.42 21.98 -15.78
CA GLY A 644 -5.82 21.66 -16.09
C GLY A 644 -6.26 22.02 -17.52
N TYR A 645 -5.32 22.36 -18.41
CA TYR A 645 -5.58 22.67 -19.83
C TYR A 645 -5.42 21.42 -20.73
N ASP A 646 -5.87 20.26 -20.25
CA ASP A 646 -5.67 18.94 -20.87
C ASP A 646 -6.68 18.61 -22.00
N LYS A 647 -7.64 19.50 -22.29
CA LYS A 647 -8.64 19.32 -23.36
C LYS A 647 -8.30 20.01 -24.67
N ALA A 648 -7.19 20.74 -24.69
CA ALA A 648 -6.66 21.34 -25.90
C ALA A 648 -5.81 20.33 -26.69
N SER A 649 -5.58 20.62 -27.96
CA SER A 649 -4.60 19.90 -28.79
C SER A 649 -3.18 20.10 -28.23
N PHE A 650 -2.25 19.20 -28.52
CA PHE A 650 -0.87 19.31 -28.05
C PHE A 650 -0.19 20.63 -28.45
N ASN A 651 -0.51 21.19 -29.63
CA ASN A 651 0.04 22.47 -30.06
C ASN A 651 -0.51 23.65 -29.25
N GLU A 652 -1.81 23.65 -28.94
CA GLU A 652 -2.41 24.66 -28.07
C GLU A 652 -1.90 24.55 -26.63
N ARG A 653 -1.62 23.33 -26.15
CA ARG A 653 -1.03 23.10 -24.82
C ARG A 653 0.41 23.62 -24.75
N GLU A 654 1.19 23.42 -25.80
CA GLU A 654 2.53 24.00 -25.93
C GLU A 654 2.48 25.54 -25.95
N GLN A 655 1.59 26.11 -26.78
CA GLN A 655 1.39 27.56 -26.87
C GLN A 655 0.94 28.16 -25.53
N PHE A 656 0.08 27.47 -24.78
CA PHE A 656 -0.33 27.90 -23.45
C PHE A 656 0.87 28.13 -22.51
N ALA A 657 1.87 27.24 -22.53
CA ALA A 657 3.08 27.42 -21.73
C ALA A 657 3.93 28.60 -22.23
N ASP A 658 4.02 28.80 -23.54
CA ASP A 658 4.76 29.91 -24.14
C ASP A 658 4.14 31.27 -23.83
N GLU A 659 2.81 31.36 -23.85
CA GLU A 659 2.07 32.59 -23.50
C GLU A 659 2.20 32.96 -22.01
N HIS A 660 2.42 31.98 -21.14
CA HIS A 660 2.52 32.18 -19.69
C HIS A 660 3.98 32.12 -19.17
N MET A 661 4.96 32.37 -20.04
CA MET A 661 6.38 32.27 -19.66
C MET A 661 6.73 33.24 -18.52
N GLU A 662 6.14 34.43 -18.48
CA GLU A 662 6.37 35.38 -17.38
C GLU A 662 5.83 34.84 -16.03
N GLU A 663 4.66 34.20 -16.04
CA GLU A 663 4.06 33.58 -14.85
C GLU A 663 4.85 32.35 -14.39
N ILE A 664 5.44 31.60 -15.33
CA ILE A 664 6.33 30.47 -15.04
C ILE A 664 7.57 30.97 -14.29
N TYR A 665 8.23 32.00 -14.81
CA TYR A 665 9.41 32.59 -14.18
C TYR A 665 9.07 33.19 -12.80
N ASP A 666 8.00 33.97 -12.70
CA ASP A 666 7.54 34.53 -11.42
C ASP A 666 7.21 33.44 -10.38
N SER A 667 6.55 32.35 -10.81
CA SER A 667 6.22 31.22 -9.92
C SER A 667 7.47 30.46 -9.46
N ALA A 668 8.51 30.38 -10.29
CA ALA A 668 9.76 29.73 -9.93
C ALA A 668 10.64 30.63 -9.03
N ASP A 669 10.78 31.91 -9.36
CA ASP A 669 11.61 32.85 -8.60
C ASP A 669 10.99 33.23 -7.25
N ASN A 670 9.67 33.48 -7.22
CA ASN A 670 8.95 33.96 -6.05
C ASN A 670 7.67 33.13 -5.77
N PRO A 671 7.80 31.83 -5.44
CA PRO A 671 6.67 30.91 -5.33
C PRO A 671 5.61 31.32 -4.29
N LEU A 672 6.03 31.94 -3.18
CA LEU A 672 5.14 32.34 -2.06
C LEU A 672 4.90 33.85 -1.96
N ASN A 673 5.69 34.67 -2.64
CA ASN A 673 5.60 36.14 -2.55
C ASN A 673 5.25 36.82 -3.89
N GLY A 674 5.30 36.09 -5.01
CA GLY A 674 4.92 36.57 -6.34
C GLY A 674 3.41 36.49 -6.61
N ARG A 675 3.04 36.33 -7.89
CA ARG A 675 1.62 36.25 -8.34
C ARG A 675 0.95 34.92 -7.98
N LYS A 676 1.72 33.92 -7.55
CA LYS A 676 1.24 32.58 -7.14
C LYS A 676 0.37 31.92 -8.20
N TRP A 677 0.72 32.11 -9.48
CA TRP A 677 -0.07 31.59 -10.60
C TRP A 677 -0.22 30.06 -10.54
N TRP A 678 0.84 29.36 -10.13
CA TRP A 678 0.85 27.90 -9.92
C TRP A 678 -0.22 27.39 -8.93
N LEU A 679 -0.69 28.20 -7.97
CA LEU A 679 -1.75 27.79 -7.03
C LEU A 679 -3.12 27.64 -7.68
N LYS A 680 -3.31 28.22 -8.88
CA LYS A 680 -4.57 28.14 -9.63
C LYS A 680 -4.70 26.84 -10.44
N ALA A 681 -3.61 26.08 -10.56
CA ALA A 681 -3.58 24.80 -11.25
C ALA A 681 -4.44 23.74 -10.55
N ASP A 682 -4.91 22.74 -11.30
CA ASP A 682 -5.59 21.57 -10.75
C ASP A 682 -4.65 20.75 -9.81
N ASP A 683 -3.37 20.66 -10.19
CA ASP A 683 -2.28 20.03 -9.45
C ASP A 683 -1.13 21.03 -9.15
N PRO A 684 -1.28 21.87 -8.11
CA PRO A 684 -0.36 22.97 -7.83
C PRO A 684 1.10 22.55 -7.63
N TRP A 685 1.38 21.52 -6.83
CA TRP A 685 2.76 21.16 -6.50
C TRP A 685 3.52 20.58 -7.68
N GLN A 686 2.84 19.79 -8.52
CA GLN A 686 3.38 19.31 -9.80
C GLN A 686 3.57 20.47 -10.80
N CYS A 687 2.64 21.43 -10.85
CA CYS A 687 2.77 22.64 -11.66
C CYS A 687 4.00 23.47 -11.26
N LEU A 688 4.21 23.69 -9.96
CA LEU A 688 5.40 24.39 -9.47
C LEU A 688 6.70 23.65 -9.83
N ALA A 689 6.70 22.31 -9.73
CA ALA A 689 7.84 21.49 -10.16
C ALA A 689 8.15 21.66 -11.65
N ALA A 690 7.12 21.69 -12.49
CA ALA A 690 7.24 21.95 -13.92
C ALA A 690 7.75 23.37 -14.22
N CYS A 691 7.28 24.40 -13.50
CA CYS A 691 7.79 25.76 -13.64
C CYS A 691 9.30 25.84 -13.35
N TYR A 692 9.75 25.19 -12.28
CA TYR A 692 11.17 25.12 -11.95
C TYR A 692 12.02 24.44 -13.02
N GLU A 693 11.50 23.37 -13.61
CA GLU A 693 12.22 22.60 -14.61
C GLU A 693 12.31 23.35 -15.95
N ILE A 694 11.20 23.97 -16.39
CA ILE A 694 11.16 24.80 -17.60
C ILE A 694 12.10 26.00 -17.47
N GLN A 695 12.02 26.73 -16.35
CA GLN A 695 12.90 27.87 -16.10
C GLN A 695 14.38 27.46 -16.11
N ALA A 696 14.73 26.36 -15.44
CA ALA A 696 16.10 25.85 -15.41
C ALA A 696 16.60 25.44 -16.80
N ALA A 697 15.74 24.84 -17.62
CA ALA A 697 16.08 24.49 -18.99
C ALA A 697 16.29 25.74 -19.87
N MET A 698 15.40 26.74 -19.78
CA MET A 698 15.49 27.97 -20.56
C MET A 698 16.68 28.86 -20.18
N LEU A 699 17.09 28.86 -18.91
CA LEU A 699 18.29 29.58 -18.44
C LEU A 699 19.61 28.85 -18.73
N SER A 700 19.55 27.57 -19.13
CA SER A 700 20.75 26.81 -19.47
C SER A 700 21.39 27.31 -20.78
N PRO A 701 22.71 27.18 -20.97
CA PRO A 701 23.38 27.62 -22.21
C PRO A 701 22.82 26.96 -23.48
N ASN A 702 22.29 25.76 -23.36
CA ASN A 702 21.59 25.05 -24.43
C ASN A 702 20.37 24.32 -23.85
N PRO A 703 19.15 24.88 -23.99
CA PRO A 703 17.92 24.29 -23.46
C PRO A 703 17.64 22.86 -23.94
N LEU A 704 18.10 22.49 -25.14
CA LEU A 704 17.90 21.15 -25.70
C LEU A 704 18.85 20.11 -25.07
N ALA A 705 20.02 20.54 -24.62
CA ALA A 705 20.99 19.67 -23.93
C ALA A 705 20.76 19.61 -22.41
N TYR A 706 19.82 20.40 -21.87
CA TYR A 706 19.48 20.37 -20.46
C TYR A 706 19.00 18.98 -20.05
N GLU A 707 19.61 18.43 -19.01
CA GLU A 707 19.28 17.11 -18.48
C GLU A 707 18.14 17.22 -17.47
N SER A 708 16.94 16.86 -17.89
CA SER A 708 15.74 16.89 -17.05
C SER A 708 15.54 15.59 -16.28
N ALA A 709 15.06 15.72 -15.05
CA ALA A 709 14.67 14.62 -14.16
C ALA A 709 13.17 14.61 -13.85
N LEU A 710 12.42 15.61 -14.32
CA LEU A 710 10.98 15.69 -14.07
C LEU A 710 10.25 14.58 -14.87
N PRO A 711 9.42 13.76 -14.21
CA PRO A 711 8.56 12.81 -14.90
C PRO A 711 7.49 13.55 -15.69
N VAL A 712 7.24 13.12 -16.93
CA VAL A 712 6.10 13.55 -17.73
C VAL A 712 5.06 12.43 -17.75
N HIS A 713 3.81 12.80 -17.49
CA HIS A 713 2.69 11.86 -17.35
C HIS A 713 1.95 11.71 -18.68
N GLN A 714 1.55 10.48 -19.00
CA GLN A 714 0.64 10.15 -20.09
C GLN A 714 -0.54 9.36 -19.52
N ASP A 715 -1.73 9.95 -19.57
CA ASP A 715 -2.93 9.41 -18.91
C ASP A 715 -3.92 8.84 -19.92
N GLY A 716 -4.47 7.66 -19.63
CA GLY A 716 -5.53 7.06 -20.44
C GLY A 716 -6.86 7.80 -20.25
N THR A 717 -7.54 8.17 -21.34
CA THR A 717 -8.86 8.82 -21.26
C THR A 717 -9.93 7.82 -20.86
N CYS A 718 -10.21 7.74 -19.55
CA CYS A 718 -11.12 6.75 -18.96
C CYS A 718 -10.76 5.32 -19.38
N ASN A 719 -9.57 4.87 -18.97
CA ASN A 719 -8.96 3.59 -19.38
C ASN A 719 -9.92 2.38 -19.30
N GLY A 720 -10.79 2.31 -18.29
CA GLY A 720 -11.82 1.26 -18.19
C GLY A 720 -12.78 1.20 -19.40
N LEU A 721 -13.22 2.36 -19.92
CA LEU A 721 -14.03 2.42 -21.15
C LEU A 721 -13.21 2.13 -22.39
N GLN A 722 -11.92 2.48 -22.43
CA GLN A 722 -11.02 2.11 -23.53
C GLN A 722 -10.94 0.57 -23.68
N HIS A 723 -10.73 -0.15 -22.58
CA HIS A 723 -10.75 -1.62 -22.60
C HIS A 723 -12.12 -2.16 -23.02
N TYR A 724 -13.23 -1.61 -22.52
CA TYR A 724 -14.56 -2.07 -22.94
C TYR A 724 -14.85 -1.81 -24.43
N ALA A 725 -14.50 -0.65 -24.95
CA ALA A 725 -14.71 -0.32 -26.36
C ALA A 725 -13.87 -1.23 -27.28
N ALA A 726 -12.65 -1.55 -26.88
CA ALA A 726 -11.79 -2.51 -27.58
C ALA A 726 -12.34 -3.95 -27.56
N LEU A 727 -12.82 -4.42 -26.40
CA LEU A 727 -13.44 -5.74 -26.26
C LEU A 727 -14.78 -5.85 -27.01
N GLY A 728 -15.62 -4.82 -26.87
CA GLY A 728 -16.96 -4.75 -27.43
C GLY A 728 -16.99 -4.43 -28.92
N GLY A 729 -15.94 -3.80 -29.46
CA GLY A 729 -15.89 -3.36 -30.84
C GLY A 729 -16.86 -2.20 -31.13
N ASP A 730 -17.09 -1.31 -30.16
CA ASP A 730 -18.05 -0.20 -30.25
C ASP A 730 -17.41 1.04 -30.93
N PRO A 731 -17.75 1.40 -32.19
CA PRO A 731 -17.07 2.50 -32.91
C PRO A 731 -17.35 3.89 -32.30
N MET A 732 -18.61 4.16 -31.94
CA MET A 732 -18.98 5.44 -31.30
C MET A 732 -18.32 5.59 -29.93
N GLY A 733 -18.27 4.50 -29.15
CA GLY A 733 -17.56 4.44 -27.88
C GLY A 733 -16.06 4.65 -28.05
N ALA A 734 -15.45 3.96 -29.03
CA ALA A 734 -14.02 4.04 -29.34
C ALA A 734 -13.57 5.47 -29.69
N LYS A 735 -14.38 6.21 -30.46
CA LYS A 735 -14.12 7.62 -30.76
C LYS A 735 -14.14 8.51 -29.51
N GLN A 736 -15.10 8.31 -28.62
CA GLN A 736 -15.26 9.14 -27.40
C GLN A 736 -14.16 8.92 -26.36
N VAL A 737 -13.44 7.79 -26.44
CA VAL A 737 -12.34 7.43 -25.53
C VAL A 737 -10.97 7.42 -26.23
N ASN A 738 -10.88 8.10 -27.37
CA ASN A 738 -9.64 8.35 -28.11
C ASN A 738 -8.93 7.08 -28.63
N LEU A 739 -9.67 6.01 -28.87
CA LEU A 739 -9.13 4.83 -29.60
C LEU A 739 -9.05 5.10 -31.10
N GLU A 740 -9.95 5.92 -31.65
CA GLU A 740 -9.85 6.42 -33.03
C GLU A 740 -9.07 7.74 -33.06
N GLN A 741 -8.37 7.96 -34.17
CA GLN A 741 -7.65 9.21 -34.41
C GLN A 741 -8.63 10.39 -34.49
N GLY A 742 -8.28 11.47 -33.80
CA GLY A 742 -8.99 12.75 -33.86
C GLY A 742 -8.03 13.92 -33.78
N ASP A 743 -8.46 15.09 -34.24
CA ASP A 743 -7.65 16.33 -34.23
C ASP A 743 -7.54 16.94 -32.82
N ARG A 744 -8.46 16.57 -31.93
CA ARG A 744 -8.52 17.00 -30.53
C ARG A 744 -8.85 15.81 -29.64
N PRO A 745 -8.42 15.83 -28.36
CA PRO A 745 -8.84 14.81 -27.40
C PRO A 745 -10.36 14.88 -27.20
N SER A 746 -11.06 13.77 -27.44
CA SER A 746 -12.46 13.61 -27.06
C SER A 746 -12.60 13.51 -25.55
N ASP A 747 -13.73 14.01 -25.03
CA ASP A 747 -14.06 13.97 -23.62
C ASP A 747 -15.40 13.28 -23.41
N VAL A 748 -15.35 11.97 -23.14
CA VAL A 748 -16.53 11.14 -22.87
C VAL A 748 -17.44 11.71 -21.77
N TYR A 749 -16.87 12.43 -20.79
CA TYR A 749 -17.67 13.01 -19.70
C TYR A 749 -18.53 14.17 -20.19
N THR A 750 -17.99 15.00 -21.09
CA THR A 750 -18.72 16.09 -21.74
C THR A 750 -19.77 15.53 -22.68
N ALA A 751 -19.42 14.54 -23.51
CA ALA A 751 -20.37 13.89 -24.40
C ALA A 751 -21.57 13.28 -23.64
N VAL A 752 -21.33 12.58 -22.52
CA VAL A 752 -22.41 12.07 -21.67
C VAL A 752 -23.20 13.20 -21.01
N ALA A 753 -22.53 14.27 -20.56
CA ALA A 753 -23.23 15.43 -19.99
C ALA A 753 -24.19 16.06 -21.01
N ASP A 754 -23.75 16.22 -22.26
CA ASP A 754 -24.54 16.82 -23.34
C ASP A 754 -25.75 15.95 -23.70
N LEU A 755 -25.57 14.64 -23.81
CA LEU A 755 -26.69 13.69 -24.00
C LEU A 755 -27.72 13.78 -22.88
N VAL A 756 -27.26 13.86 -21.63
CA VAL A 756 -28.14 13.99 -20.47
C VAL A 756 -28.84 15.35 -20.44
N ILE A 757 -28.15 16.43 -20.84
CA ILE A 757 -28.75 17.77 -20.96
C ILE A 757 -29.86 17.77 -22.01
N GLU A 758 -29.64 17.16 -23.17
CA GLU A 758 -30.67 17.04 -24.22
C GLU A 758 -31.87 16.23 -23.74
N ASP A 759 -31.65 15.12 -23.05
CA ASP A 759 -32.72 14.30 -22.48
C ASP A 759 -33.52 15.08 -21.42
N ILE A 760 -32.84 15.80 -20.51
CA ILE A 760 -33.53 16.62 -19.49
C ILE A 760 -34.32 17.75 -20.13
N LYS A 761 -33.81 18.40 -21.19
CA LYS A 761 -34.56 19.42 -21.93
C LYS A 761 -35.86 18.85 -22.51
N LYS A 762 -35.82 17.63 -23.07
CA LYS A 762 -37.03 16.94 -23.55
C LYS A 762 -38.00 16.67 -22.41
N ASP A 763 -37.52 16.14 -21.28
CA ASP A 763 -38.37 15.86 -20.12
C ASP A 763 -38.94 17.13 -19.46
N ALA A 764 -38.22 18.26 -19.52
CA ALA A 764 -38.66 19.55 -18.97
C ALA A 764 -39.79 20.19 -19.80
N LEU A 765 -39.83 19.89 -21.11
CA LEU A 765 -40.92 20.28 -22.01
C LEU A 765 -42.19 19.45 -21.79
N GLU A 766 -42.07 18.23 -21.27
CA GLU A 766 -43.22 17.45 -20.80
C GLU A 766 -43.78 18.06 -19.51
N SER A 767 -45.07 18.38 -19.48
CA SER A 767 -45.68 19.32 -18.53
C SER A 767 -45.64 18.92 -17.04
N ASP A 768 -45.19 17.71 -16.68
CA ASP A 768 -45.32 17.12 -15.34
C ASP A 768 -43.99 16.79 -14.62
N ASN A 769 -42.81 17.03 -15.23
CA ASN A 769 -41.54 16.66 -14.61
C ASN A 769 -40.85 17.82 -13.87
N GLU A 770 -41.18 17.98 -12.58
CA GLU A 770 -40.59 18.99 -11.69
C GLU A 770 -39.06 18.86 -11.57
N PHE A 771 -38.52 17.64 -11.53
CA PHE A 771 -37.08 17.40 -11.34
C PHE A 771 -36.26 17.83 -12.56
N ALA A 772 -36.79 17.61 -13.77
CA ALA A 772 -36.15 18.03 -15.01
C ALA A 772 -36.02 19.56 -15.07
N LYS A 773 -37.08 20.30 -14.71
CA LYS A 773 -37.08 21.77 -14.63
C LYS A 773 -36.09 22.31 -13.60
N ILE A 774 -35.94 21.63 -12.45
CA ILE A 774 -34.96 22.03 -11.42
C ILE A 774 -33.52 21.85 -11.91
N LEU A 775 -33.26 20.82 -12.72
CA LEU A 775 -31.93 20.46 -13.22
C LEU A 775 -31.52 21.19 -14.50
N GLU A 776 -32.47 21.80 -15.19
CA GLU A 776 -32.22 22.55 -16.42
C GLU A 776 -31.15 23.65 -16.18
N GLY A 777 -30.09 23.62 -16.98
CA GLY A 777 -28.95 24.55 -16.85
C GLY A 777 -27.98 24.25 -15.70
N LYS A 778 -28.20 23.21 -14.89
CA LYS A 778 -27.35 22.89 -13.72
C LYS A 778 -26.42 21.70 -13.91
N ILE A 779 -26.61 20.91 -14.96
CA ILE A 779 -25.74 19.76 -15.27
C ILE A 779 -24.44 20.26 -15.89
N THR A 780 -23.32 19.81 -15.34
CA THR A 780 -21.99 20.06 -15.91
C THR A 780 -21.19 18.77 -15.95
N ARG A 781 -20.09 18.78 -16.72
CA ARG A 781 -19.10 17.71 -16.73
C ARG A 781 -18.70 17.23 -15.33
N LYS A 782 -18.47 18.17 -14.39
CA LYS A 782 -18.06 17.86 -13.01
C LYS A 782 -19.10 17.02 -12.27
N VAL A 783 -20.39 17.26 -12.50
CA VAL A 783 -21.49 16.53 -11.85
C VAL A 783 -21.54 15.07 -12.31
N VAL A 784 -21.32 14.80 -13.61
CA VAL A 784 -21.43 13.45 -14.18
C VAL A 784 -20.10 12.66 -14.16
N LYS A 785 -18.95 13.35 -14.15
CA LYS A 785 -17.60 12.74 -14.27
C LYS A 785 -17.40 11.55 -13.35
N GLN A 786 -17.69 11.72 -12.05
CA GLN A 786 -17.48 10.66 -11.06
C GLN A 786 -18.35 9.43 -11.33
N THR A 787 -19.61 9.64 -11.72
CA THR A 787 -20.54 8.54 -12.02
C THR A 787 -20.16 7.81 -13.30
N VAL A 788 -19.82 8.52 -14.37
CA VAL A 788 -19.34 7.91 -15.62
C VAL A 788 -18.07 7.09 -15.37
N MET A 789 -17.10 7.66 -14.66
CA MET A 789 -15.83 7.00 -14.33
C MET A 789 -16.03 5.74 -13.47
N THR A 790 -16.98 5.75 -12.52
CA THR A 790 -17.18 4.61 -11.61
C THR A 790 -18.16 3.56 -12.14
N THR A 791 -18.97 3.89 -13.16
CA THR A 791 -19.94 2.94 -13.74
C THR A 791 -19.27 1.76 -14.42
N VAL A 792 -18.19 2.01 -15.18
CA VAL A 792 -17.35 0.92 -15.73
C VAL A 792 -16.72 0.03 -14.68
N TYR A 793 -16.57 0.56 -13.46
CA TYR A 793 -16.03 -0.16 -12.32
C TYR A 793 -17.13 -0.71 -11.38
N GLY A 794 -18.35 -0.89 -11.89
CA GLY A 794 -19.42 -1.62 -11.21
C GLY A 794 -20.14 -0.81 -10.13
N VAL A 795 -20.21 0.51 -10.26
CA VAL A 795 -21.05 1.32 -9.37
C VAL A 795 -22.52 0.88 -9.49
N THR A 796 -23.20 0.76 -8.35
CA THR A 796 -24.64 0.50 -8.33
C THR A 796 -25.42 1.80 -8.50
N PHE A 797 -26.72 1.69 -8.82
CA PHE A 797 -27.61 2.86 -8.87
C PHE A 797 -27.56 3.71 -7.58
N ILE A 798 -27.53 3.07 -6.41
CA ILE A 798 -27.44 3.75 -5.12
C ILE A 798 -26.12 4.52 -5.02
N GLY A 799 -25.00 3.89 -5.41
CA GLY A 799 -23.69 4.54 -5.42
C GLY A 799 -23.61 5.70 -6.41
N ALA A 800 -24.17 5.56 -7.62
CA ALA A 800 -24.25 6.61 -8.62
C ALA A 800 -25.06 7.82 -8.10
N ARG A 801 -26.22 7.57 -7.48
CA ARG A 801 -27.03 8.60 -6.84
C ARG A 801 -26.23 9.33 -5.76
N ASP A 802 -25.58 8.61 -4.85
CA ASP A 802 -24.86 9.24 -3.73
C ASP A 802 -23.69 10.11 -4.20
N GLN A 803 -23.04 9.74 -5.31
CA GLN A 803 -22.01 10.56 -5.95
C GLN A 803 -22.59 11.85 -6.54
N ILE A 804 -23.69 11.74 -7.29
CA ILE A 804 -24.37 12.89 -7.88
C ILE A 804 -24.93 13.79 -6.79
N ASP A 805 -25.56 13.22 -5.77
CA ASP A 805 -26.10 13.91 -4.60
C ASP A 805 -25.02 14.79 -3.96
N LYS A 806 -23.83 14.23 -3.70
CA LYS A 806 -22.70 14.99 -3.20
C LYS A 806 -22.28 16.14 -4.14
N GLN A 807 -22.18 15.90 -5.44
CA GLN A 807 -21.83 16.95 -6.41
C GLN A 807 -22.89 18.06 -6.49
N LEU A 808 -24.17 17.71 -6.33
CA LEU A 808 -25.27 18.68 -6.28
C LEU A 808 -25.28 19.47 -4.97
N GLN A 809 -24.99 18.82 -3.83
CA GLN A 809 -24.79 19.52 -2.54
C GLN A 809 -23.63 20.53 -2.62
N ASP A 810 -22.50 20.13 -3.20
CA ASP A 810 -21.31 20.97 -3.34
C ASP A 810 -21.56 22.22 -4.22
N ARG A 811 -22.56 22.19 -5.11
CA ARG A 811 -22.98 23.35 -5.91
C ARG A 811 -23.83 24.35 -5.14
N GLY A 812 -24.67 23.86 -4.21
CA GLY A 812 -25.56 24.70 -3.38
C GLY A 812 -26.71 25.41 -4.11
N ASP A 813 -26.97 25.09 -5.38
CA ASP A 813 -27.98 25.73 -6.24
C ASP A 813 -29.30 24.95 -6.34
N ILE A 814 -29.47 23.91 -5.53
CA ILE A 814 -30.68 23.07 -5.43
C ILE A 814 -31.16 23.07 -3.97
N PRO A 815 -32.47 23.23 -3.70
CA PRO A 815 -33.01 23.15 -2.35
C PRO A 815 -32.64 21.83 -1.66
N GLN A 816 -32.13 21.90 -0.43
CA GLN A 816 -31.55 20.76 0.29
C GLN A 816 -32.53 19.58 0.46
N ASP A 817 -33.83 19.88 0.57
CA ASP A 817 -34.92 18.91 0.67
C ASP A 817 -35.16 18.13 -0.64
N LYS A 818 -34.79 18.71 -1.78
CA LYS A 818 -34.98 18.12 -3.12
C LYS A 818 -33.71 17.53 -3.72
N VAL A 819 -32.54 17.70 -3.11
CA VAL A 819 -31.27 17.19 -3.65
C VAL A 819 -31.33 15.68 -3.86
N TYR A 820 -31.81 14.93 -2.87
CA TYR A 820 -31.85 13.46 -2.94
C TYR A 820 -32.72 12.92 -4.08
N THR A 821 -33.93 13.45 -4.24
CA THR A 821 -34.87 13.02 -5.29
C THR A 821 -34.37 13.42 -6.66
N THR A 822 -33.83 14.62 -6.78
CA THR A 822 -33.24 15.16 -8.01
C THR A 822 -31.99 14.40 -8.43
N ALA A 823 -31.12 14.04 -7.49
CA ALA A 823 -29.96 13.18 -7.72
C ALA A 823 -30.37 11.78 -8.20
N SER A 824 -31.45 11.23 -7.62
CA SER A 824 -32.00 9.93 -8.01
C SER A 824 -32.52 9.94 -9.45
N TYR A 825 -33.20 11.01 -9.84
CA TYR A 825 -33.63 11.24 -11.22
C TYR A 825 -32.45 11.34 -12.19
N LEU A 826 -31.48 12.21 -11.88
CA LEU A 826 -30.29 12.42 -12.71
C LEU A 826 -29.44 11.15 -12.86
N ALA A 827 -29.28 10.37 -11.79
CA ALA A 827 -28.56 9.09 -11.84
C ALA A 827 -29.17 8.11 -12.85
N LYS A 828 -30.51 8.04 -12.96
CA LYS A 828 -31.17 7.17 -13.96
C LYS A 828 -30.86 7.62 -15.39
N LYS A 829 -30.90 8.93 -15.64
CA LYS A 829 -30.62 9.51 -16.97
C LYS A 829 -29.15 9.33 -17.37
N VAL A 830 -28.22 9.55 -16.45
CA VAL A 830 -26.78 9.32 -16.67
C VAL A 830 -26.49 7.86 -17.01
N LEU A 831 -27.01 6.91 -16.21
CA LEU A 831 -26.78 5.48 -16.46
C LEU A 831 -27.39 5.00 -17.78
N ARG A 832 -28.55 5.54 -18.18
CA ARG A 832 -29.14 5.26 -19.50
C ARG A 832 -28.24 5.76 -20.63
N SER A 833 -27.81 7.01 -20.56
CA SER A 833 -26.99 7.66 -21.60
C SER A 833 -25.65 6.95 -21.82
N ILE A 834 -25.00 6.50 -20.73
CA ILE A 834 -23.78 5.68 -20.83
C ILE A 834 -24.07 4.36 -21.56
N GLY A 835 -25.22 3.75 -21.27
CA GLY A 835 -25.58 2.47 -21.85
C GLY A 835 -25.91 2.53 -23.34
N ASP A 836 -26.48 3.64 -23.80
CA ASP A 836 -26.73 3.89 -25.22
C ASP A 836 -25.41 4.16 -25.98
N LEU A 837 -24.44 4.84 -25.34
CA LEU A 837 -23.14 5.14 -25.94
C LEU A 837 -22.22 3.91 -26.03
N PHE A 838 -22.32 2.98 -25.08
CA PHE A 838 -21.47 1.79 -24.96
C PHE A 838 -22.29 0.49 -24.88
N ALA A 839 -23.06 0.20 -25.92
CA ALA A 839 -23.93 -0.97 -25.97
C ALA A 839 -23.15 -2.30 -25.87
N GLY A 840 -22.02 -2.45 -26.56
CA GLY A 840 -21.14 -3.62 -26.47
C GLY A 840 -20.56 -3.80 -25.06
N ALA A 841 -20.08 -2.71 -24.44
CA ALA A 841 -19.62 -2.73 -23.05
C ALA A 841 -20.70 -3.24 -22.09
N ASN A 842 -21.93 -2.76 -22.21
CA ASN A 842 -23.07 -3.21 -21.40
C ASN A 842 -23.39 -4.69 -21.62
N ALA A 843 -23.35 -5.16 -22.87
CA ALA A 843 -23.55 -6.56 -23.19
C ALA A 843 -22.48 -7.45 -22.54
N ILE A 844 -21.21 -7.02 -22.56
CA ILE A 844 -20.10 -7.72 -21.90
C ILE A 844 -20.27 -7.71 -20.38
N GLN A 845 -20.60 -6.57 -19.77
CA GLN A 845 -20.86 -6.49 -18.33
C GLN A 845 -21.97 -7.44 -17.90
N LYS A 846 -23.08 -7.48 -18.65
CA LYS A 846 -24.19 -8.40 -18.41
C LYS A 846 -23.74 -9.85 -18.53
N TRP A 847 -23.00 -10.19 -19.59
CA TRP A 847 -22.46 -11.54 -19.80
C TRP A 847 -21.55 -11.99 -18.65
N LEU A 848 -20.60 -11.14 -18.23
CA LEU A 848 -19.72 -11.40 -17.08
C LEU A 848 -20.55 -11.60 -15.80
N SER A 849 -21.43 -10.65 -15.46
CA SER A 849 -22.24 -10.73 -14.24
C SER A 849 -23.16 -11.96 -14.19
N MET A 850 -23.75 -12.37 -15.31
CA MET A 850 -24.56 -13.59 -15.40
C MET A 850 -23.69 -14.84 -15.21
N SER A 851 -22.57 -14.93 -15.92
CA SER A 851 -21.61 -16.04 -15.79
C SER A 851 -21.13 -16.21 -14.34
N ALA A 852 -20.72 -15.11 -13.70
CA ALA A 852 -20.29 -15.11 -12.30
C ALA A 852 -21.42 -15.53 -11.34
N ARG A 853 -22.67 -15.14 -11.60
CA ARG A 853 -23.82 -15.55 -10.80
C ARG A 853 -24.07 -17.06 -10.88
N TYR A 854 -23.95 -17.65 -12.07
CA TYR A 854 -24.11 -19.10 -12.27
C TYR A 854 -22.96 -19.89 -11.67
N ILE A 855 -21.71 -19.45 -11.88
CA ILE A 855 -20.51 -20.04 -11.26
C ILE A 855 -20.67 -20.04 -9.73
N ALA A 856 -21.04 -18.90 -9.13
CA ALA A 856 -21.19 -18.79 -7.68
C ALA A 856 -22.30 -19.66 -7.07
N LYS A 857 -23.29 -20.07 -7.87
CA LYS A 857 -24.37 -20.98 -7.46
C LYS A 857 -24.08 -22.45 -7.75
N SER A 858 -22.99 -22.73 -8.48
CA SER A 858 -22.63 -24.08 -8.89
C SER A 858 -21.91 -24.86 -7.78
N ILE A 859 -22.08 -26.18 -7.81
CA ILE A 859 -21.49 -27.14 -6.88
C ILE A 859 -20.61 -28.11 -7.69
N PRO A 860 -19.37 -28.37 -7.26
CA PRO A 860 -18.49 -29.32 -7.93
C PRO A 860 -19.02 -30.76 -7.78
N PRO A 861 -18.76 -31.64 -8.76
CA PRO A 861 -19.33 -32.98 -8.80
C PRO A 861 -18.97 -33.83 -7.56
N GLU A 862 -17.76 -33.67 -7.01
CA GLU A 862 -17.30 -34.41 -5.83
C GLU A 862 -18.03 -34.02 -4.54
N ARG A 863 -18.68 -32.84 -4.52
CA ARG A 863 -19.43 -32.33 -3.36
C ARG A 863 -20.94 -32.48 -3.53
N LEU A 864 -21.41 -32.94 -4.68
CA LEU A 864 -22.84 -33.04 -4.98
C LEU A 864 -23.56 -34.02 -4.05
N ILE A 865 -22.93 -35.15 -3.71
CA ILE A 865 -23.49 -36.11 -2.74
C ILE A 865 -23.62 -35.46 -1.36
N ARG A 866 -22.60 -34.71 -0.93
CA ARG A 866 -22.64 -33.98 0.35
C ARG A 866 -23.68 -32.88 0.37
N ALA A 867 -23.95 -32.25 -0.76
CA ALA A 867 -25.00 -31.23 -0.90
C ALA A 867 -26.40 -31.81 -0.67
N LEU A 868 -26.62 -33.04 -1.12
CA LEU A 868 -27.88 -33.76 -0.96
C LEU A 868 -28.13 -34.26 0.46
N GLU A 869 -27.12 -34.28 1.34
CA GLU A 869 -27.31 -34.74 2.72
C GLU A 869 -28.26 -33.81 3.51
N PRO A 870 -29.11 -34.38 4.39
CA PRO A 870 -29.95 -33.59 5.27
C PRO A 870 -29.10 -32.80 6.28
N LEU A 871 -29.54 -31.59 6.60
CA LEU A 871 -28.95 -30.81 7.68
C LEU A 871 -29.26 -31.47 9.03
N GLU A 872 -28.21 -31.75 9.82
CA GLU A 872 -28.39 -32.18 11.21
C GLU A 872 -29.21 -31.13 11.96
N ALA A 873 -30.46 -31.47 12.30
CA ALA A 873 -31.31 -30.63 13.12
C ALA A 873 -30.61 -30.46 14.47
N LYS A 874 -30.24 -29.22 14.83
CA LYS A 874 -29.85 -28.90 16.21
C LYS A 874 -31.01 -29.33 17.10
N ARG A 875 -30.81 -30.41 17.87
CA ARG A 875 -31.73 -30.87 18.93
C ARG A 875 -32.12 -29.69 19.82
N LYS A 876 -33.25 -29.07 19.55
CA LYS A 876 -33.98 -28.21 20.48
C LYS A 876 -35.44 -28.63 20.43
N ASN A 877 -35.95 -28.92 21.62
CA ASN A 877 -37.29 -29.42 21.92
C ASN A 877 -38.38 -28.56 21.26
N SER A 878 -38.82 -28.93 20.06
CA SER A 878 -40.02 -28.38 19.42
C SER A 878 -40.76 -29.54 18.75
N PRO A 879 -42.09 -29.64 18.93
CA PRO A 879 -42.86 -30.77 18.43
C PRO A 879 -42.78 -30.83 16.90
N ALA A 880 -42.56 -32.05 16.41
CA ALA A 880 -42.22 -32.37 15.04
C ALA A 880 -43.24 -31.83 14.03
N ASN A 881 -42.83 -30.85 13.21
CA ASN A 881 -43.44 -30.64 11.90
C ASN A 881 -42.86 -31.73 10.97
N LYS A 882 -43.53 -32.89 10.92
CA LYS A 882 -43.23 -33.97 9.97
C LYS A 882 -43.60 -33.47 8.56
N GLY A 883 -42.61 -33.14 7.73
CA GLY A 883 -42.89 -32.81 6.33
C GLY A 883 -41.69 -32.50 5.46
N ASN A 884 -40.73 -31.68 5.91
CA ASN A 884 -39.64 -31.20 5.04
C ASN A 884 -38.31 -31.15 5.78
N VAL A 885 -37.32 -31.90 5.31
CA VAL A 885 -35.93 -31.86 5.81
C VAL A 885 -35.09 -31.01 4.86
N SER A 886 -34.45 -29.98 5.39
CA SER A 886 -33.58 -29.07 4.64
C SER A 886 -32.25 -29.73 4.26
N THR A 887 -31.75 -29.42 3.07
CA THR A 887 -30.50 -29.98 2.51
C THR A 887 -29.28 -29.12 2.80
N ARG A 888 -28.09 -29.71 2.66
CA ARG A 888 -26.81 -28.99 2.74
C ARG A 888 -26.47 -28.18 1.49
N THR A 889 -27.28 -28.22 0.43
CA THR A 889 -27.04 -27.59 -0.88
C THR A 889 -26.50 -26.17 -0.79
N ALA A 890 -27.17 -25.28 -0.04
CA ALA A 890 -26.74 -23.88 0.09
C ALA A 890 -25.37 -23.71 0.78
N LYS A 891 -24.97 -24.66 1.64
CA LYS A 891 -23.66 -24.65 2.31
C LYS A 891 -22.53 -25.16 1.42
N GLU A 892 -22.86 -25.94 0.39
CA GLU A 892 -21.91 -26.50 -0.55
C GLU A 892 -21.68 -25.59 -1.79
N GLN A 893 -22.42 -24.48 -1.90
CA GLN A 893 -22.17 -23.38 -2.87
C GLN A 893 -20.92 -22.57 -2.48
N MET A 894 -19.75 -23.18 -2.67
CA MET A 894 -18.43 -22.63 -2.28
C MET A 894 -17.58 -22.17 -3.45
N THR A 895 -18.07 -22.33 -4.69
CA THR A 895 -17.36 -22.06 -5.94
C THR A 895 -17.18 -20.56 -6.17
N SER A 896 -15.94 -20.08 -6.17
CA SER A 896 -15.60 -18.68 -6.46
C SER A 896 -15.35 -18.48 -7.96
N VAL A 897 -15.46 -17.24 -8.45
CA VAL A 897 -15.07 -16.90 -9.82
C VAL A 897 -13.55 -16.78 -9.90
N ILE A 898 -12.96 -17.52 -10.83
CA ILE A 898 -11.52 -17.62 -11.04
C ILE A 898 -11.23 -17.50 -12.53
N TRP A 899 -10.26 -16.67 -12.90
CA TRP A 899 -9.74 -16.57 -14.26
C TRP A 899 -8.25 -16.29 -14.24
N THR A 900 -7.60 -16.46 -15.37
CA THR A 900 -6.18 -16.18 -15.53
C THR A 900 -6.00 -14.96 -16.43
N THR A 901 -5.14 -14.01 -16.03
CA THR A 901 -4.76 -12.90 -16.91
C THR A 901 -3.97 -13.40 -18.13
N PRO A 902 -3.91 -12.65 -19.24
CA PRO A 902 -3.08 -13.03 -20.39
C PRO A 902 -1.61 -13.31 -20.01
N LEU A 903 -1.07 -12.57 -19.03
CA LEU A 903 0.28 -12.76 -18.50
C LEU A 903 0.43 -13.88 -17.44
N GLY A 904 -0.58 -14.73 -17.26
CA GLY A 904 -0.49 -15.92 -16.40
C GLY A 904 -0.70 -15.69 -14.91
N LEU A 905 -1.06 -14.47 -14.44
CA LEU A 905 -1.48 -14.24 -13.06
C LEU A 905 -2.88 -14.82 -12.81
N PRO A 906 -3.07 -15.75 -11.84
CA PRO A 906 -4.38 -16.26 -11.46
C PRO A 906 -5.12 -15.25 -10.57
N ILE A 907 -6.37 -14.94 -10.92
CA ILE A 907 -7.24 -14.05 -10.16
C ILE A 907 -8.39 -14.85 -9.57
N VAL A 908 -8.54 -14.75 -8.25
CA VAL A 908 -9.61 -15.41 -7.48
C VAL A 908 -10.40 -14.35 -6.73
N GLN A 909 -11.72 -14.30 -6.94
CA GLN A 909 -12.60 -13.37 -6.22
C GLN A 909 -12.84 -13.82 -4.77
N PRO A 910 -12.40 -13.06 -3.74
CA PRO A 910 -12.44 -13.48 -2.34
C PRO A 910 -13.79 -13.25 -1.66
N TYR A 911 -14.89 -13.06 -2.42
CA TYR A 911 -16.17 -12.63 -1.87
C TYR A 911 -16.96 -13.82 -1.29
N ARG A 912 -16.69 -14.10 -0.01
CA ARG A 912 -17.35 -15.15 0.79
C ARG A 912 -18.23 -14.60 1.91
N LYS A 913 -19.21 -15.38 2.38
CA LYS A 913 -20.05 -15.06 3.55
C LYS A 913 -19.29 -15.42 4.83
N ALA A 914 -18.36 -14.56 5.22
CA ALA A 914 -17.51 -14.78 6.39
C ALA A 914 -18.35 -14.97 7.67
N LYS A 915 -18.24 -16.15 8.30
CA LYS A 915 -18.90 -16.46 9.56
C LYS A 915 -18.06 -15.90 10.71
N LYS A 916 -18.64 -14.95 11.44
CA LYS A 916 -17.99 -14.37 12.62
C LYS A 916 -18.27 -15.25 13.83
N LYS A 917 -17.22 -15.75 14.47
CA LYS A 917 -17.28 -16.44 15.75
C LYS A 917 -16.87 -15.48 16.86
N GLN A 918 -17.58 -15.57 17.99
CA GLN A 918 -17.19 -14.87 19.20
C GLN A 918 -16.05 -15.64 19.89
N VAL A 919 -14.92 -14.98 20.11
CA VAL A 919 -13.76 -15.54 20.81
C VAL A 919 -13.57 -14.78 22.11
N ALA A 920 -13.55 -15.51 23.23
CA ALA A 920 -13.25 -14.95 24.54
C ALA A 920 -11.76 -14.59 24.62
N THR A 921 -11.48 -13.36 25.05
CA THR A 921 -10.14 -12.85 25.36
C THR A 921 -10.14 -12.33 26.80
N LEU A 922 -8.97 -11.97 27.35
CA LEU A 922 -8.87 -11.44 28.72
C LEU A 922 -9.67 -10.14 28.89
N LEU A 923 -9.69 -9.28 27.85
CA LEU A 923 -10.41 -8.00 27.89
C LEU A 923 -11.91 -8.15 27.62
N GLN A 924 -12.27 -8.86 26.56
CA GLN A 924 -13.68 -9.07 26.16
C GLN A 924 -13.81 -10.17 25.13
N SER A 925 -15.04 -10.55 24.86
CA SER A 925 -15.32 -11.39 23.71
C SER A 925 -15.35 -10.57 22.42
N VAL A 926 -14.47 -10.89 21.47
CA VAL A 926 -14.39 -10.23 20.16
C VAL A 926 -14.96 -11.11 19.05
N TYR A 927 -15.56 -10.49 18.03
CA TYR A 927 -16.07 -11.20 16.85
C TYR A 927 -15.01 -11.30 15.76
N LEU A 928 -14.70 -12.52 15.34
CA LEU A 928 -13.65 -12.82 14.37
C LEU A 928 -14.17 -13.73 13.28
N ALA A 929 -13.78 -13.43 12.05
CA ALA A 929 -13.87 -14.39 10.96
C ALA A 929 -12.55 -15.15 10.91
N ASP A 930 -12.62 -16.48 10.95
CA ASP A 930 -11.45 -17.32 10.71
C ASP A 930 -11.31 -17.55 9.20
N PRO A 931 -10.23 -17.06 8.56
CA PRO A 931 -10.00 -17.24 7.13
C PRO A 931 -9.79 -18.70 6.72
N ASN A 932 -9.42 -19.57 7.66
CA ASN A 932 -9.18 -20.98 7.38
C ASN A 932 -10.46 -21.80 7.27
N ILE A 933 -11.61 -21.27 7.71
CA ILE A 933 -12.89 -21.97 7.64
C ILE A 933 -13.48 -21.77 6.23
N PRO A 934 -13.67 -22.84 5.45
CA PRO A 934 -14.39 -22.76 4.18
C PRO A 934 -15.79 -22.23 4.41
N THR A 935 -16.15 -21.17 3.68
CA THR A 935 -17.46 -20.52 3.76
C THR A 935 -18.06 -20.40 2.38
N GLU A 936 -19.39 -20.45 2.31
CA GLU A 936 -20.13 -20.23 1.08
C GLU A 936 -19.78 -18.87 0.44
N VAL A 937 -19.82 -18.81 -0.89
CA VAL A 937 -19.58 -17.55 -1.61
C VAL A 937 -20.77 -16.61 -1.47
N ASN A 938 -20.58 -15.32 -1.74
CA ASN A 938 -21.68 -14.37 -1.88
C ASN A 938 -21.99 -14.16 -3.37
N PRO A 939 -23.05 -14.78 -3.93
CA PRO A 939 -23.30 -14.72 -5.37
C PRO A 939 -23.55 -13.30 -5.91
N ILE A 940 -24.20 -12.45 -5.12
CA ILE A 940 -24.49 -11.06 -5.49
C ILE A 940 -23.18 -10.27 -5.63
N LYS A 941 -22.25 -10.43 -4.67
CA LYS A 941 -20.95 -9.77 -4.71
C LYS A 941 -20.03 -10.32 -5.80
N GLN A 942 -20.02 -11.64 -6.01
CA GLN A 942 -19.26 -12.26 -7.11
C GLN A 942 -19.73 -11.69 -8.46
N ALA A 943 -21.05 -11.69 -8.70
CA ALA A 943 -21.65 -11.20 -9.94
C ALA A 943 -21.42 -9.70 -10.21
N SER A 944 -21.63 -8.85 -9.20
CA SER A 944 -21.45 -7.39 -9.34
C SER A 944 -19.99 -6.96 -9.44
N ALA A 945 -19.06 -7.72 -8.84
CA ALA A 945 -17.64 -7.38 -8.84
C ALA A 945 -16.84 -8.04 -9.97
N PHE A 946 -17.41 -8.97 -10.74
CA PHE A 946 -16.67 -9.64 -11.81
C PHE A 946 -16.31 -8.71 -12.97
N PRO A 947 -17.25 -7.93 -13.56
CA PRO A 947 -16.91 -6.95 -14.59
C PRO A 947 -15.79 -5.98 -14.19
N PRO A 948 -15.85 -5.28 -13.03
CA PRO A 948 -14.78 -4.34 -12.68
C PRO A 948 -13.44 -5.01 -12.39
N ASN A 949 -13.44 -6.18 -11.74
CA ASN A 949 -12.18 -6.88 -11.45
C ASN A 949 -11.53 -7.41 -12.72
N PHE A 950 -12.33 -7.86 -13.69
CA PHE A 950 -11.84 -8.30 -14.98
C PHE A 950 -11.19 -7.14 -15.76
N ILE A 951 -11.85 -5.98 -15.85
CA ILE A 951 -11.26 -4.81 -16.52
C ILE A 951 -10.00 -4.31 -15.81
N HIS A 952 -10.00 -4.24 -14.48
CA HIS A 952 -8.78 -3.87 -13.73
C HIS A 952 -7.62 -4.84 -13.97
N SER A 953 -7.92 -6.11 -14.26
CA SER A 953 -6.88 -7.09 -14.58
C SER A 953 -6.28 -6.91 -15.97
N LEU A 954 -7.08 -6.41 -16.93
CA LEU A 954 -6.59 -6.07 -18.26
C LEU A 954 -5.77 -4.78 -18.26
N ASP A 955 -6.21 -3.76 -17.52
CA ASP A 955 -5.45 -2.52 -17.29
C ASP A 955 -4.09 -2.82 -16.64
N ALA A 956 -4.09 -3.63 -15.57
CA ALA A 956 -2.85 -4.11 -14.95
C ALA A 956 -1.95 -4.89 -15.92
N THR A 957 -2.55 -5.72 -16.79
CA THR A 957 -1.82 -6.49 -17.80
C THR A 957 -1.16 -5.55 -18.82
N HIS A 958 -1.89 -4.55 -19.32
CA HIS A 958 -1.39 -3.55 -20.25
C HIS A 958 -0.26 -2.72 -19.64
N MET A 959 -0.40 -2.32 -18.38
CA MET A 959 0.65 -1.61 -17.62
C MET A 959 1.92 -2.44 -17.48
N VAL A 960 1.82 -3.74 -17.16
CA VAL A 960 2.98 -4.63 -17.05
C VAL A 960 3.64 -4.86 -18.41
N LEU A 961 2.86 -5.11 -19.46
CA LEU A 961 3.37 -5.26 -20.83
C LEU A 961 4.17 -4.02 -21.27
N THR A 962 3.60 -2.84 -21.04
CA THR A 962 4.24 -1.55 -21.34
C THR A 962 5.53 -1.39 -20.54
N ALA A 963 5.52 -1.70 -19.25
CA ALA A 963 6.72 -1.64 -18.40
C ALA A 963 7.86 -2.51 -18.92
N LEU A 964 7.55 -3.75 -19.31
CA LEU A 964 8.54 -4.69 -19.84
C LEU A 964 9.15 -4.19 -21.15
N GLN A 965 8.32 -3.72 -22.10
CA GLN A 965 8.82 -3.18 -23.37
C GLN A 965 9.61 -1.89 -23.21
N CYS A 966 9.17 -0.98 -22.34
CA CYS A 966 9.94 0.22 -21.99
C CYS A 966 11.32 -0.15 -21.43
N SER A 967 11.38 -1.13 -20.52
CA SER A 967 12.64 -1.58 -19.94
C SER A 967 13.61 -2.17 -20.98
N GLN A 968 13.09 -2.93 -21.95
CA GLN A 968 13.88 -3.50 -23.05
C GLN A 968 14.61 -2.44 -23.88
N ILE A 969 13.93 -1.33 -24.15
CA ILE A 969 14.47 -0.23 -24.96
C ILE A 969 15.28 0.75 -24.07
N GLY A 970 15.29 0.52 -22.75
CA GLY A 970 16.01 1.36 -21.79
C GLY A 970 15.30 2.69 -21.53
N ILE A 971 13.96 2.69 -21.52
CA ILE A 971 13.11 3.82 -21.11
C ILE A 971 12.80 3.66 -19.62
N THR A 972 13.08 4.71 -18.84
CA THR A 972 12.69 4.75 -17.42
C THR A 972 11.17 4.83 -17.32
N TYR A 973 10.56 3.93 -16.55
CA TYR A 973 9.11 3.75 -16.51
C TYR A 973 8.58 3.69 -15.08
N ALA A 974 7.66 4.57 -14.76
CA ALA A 974 6.84 4.49 -13.56
C ALA A 974 5.36 4.52 -13.94
N SER A 975 4.49 4.03 -13.06
CA SER A 975 3.05 4.09 -13.30
C SER A 975 2.27 4.36 -12.02
N VAL A 976 1.17 5.08 -12.20
CA VAL A 976 0.09 5.21 -11.22
C VAL A 976 -1.16 4.62 -11.86
N HIS A 977 -1.25 3.30 -11.85
CA HIS A 977 -2.31 2.55 -12.53
C HIS A 977 -2.36 2.90 -14.02
N ASP A 978 -3.34 3.69 -14.47
CA ASP A 978 -3.62 4.09 -15.85
C ASP A 978 -2.91 5.40 -16.29
N SER A 979 -1.96 5.87 -15.49
CA SER A 979 -1.09 7.01 -15.75
C SER A 979 0.37 6.54 -15.84
N TYR A 980 1.00 6.68 -17.00
CA TYR A 980 2.35 6.16 -17.26
C TYR A 980 3.37 7.28 -17.40
N TRP A 981 4.49 7.17 -16.71
CA TRP A 981 5.46 8.26 -16.54
C TRP A 981 6.83 7.86 -17.06
N THR A 982 7.46 8.80 -17.77
CA THR A 982 8.83 8.67 -18.28
C THR A 982 9.50 10.04 -18.37
N HIS A 983 10.77 10.11 -18.78
CA HIS A 983 11.44 11.38 -19.07
C HIS A 983 10.81 12.08 -20.27
N ALA A 984 10.80 13.42 -20.26
CA ALA A 984 10.20 14.21 -21.35
C ALA A 984 10.73 13.84 -22.76
N SER A 985 12.01 13.48 -22.87
CA SER A 985 12.64 13.10 -24.14
C SER A 985 12.23 11.73 -24.68
N THR A 986 11.62 10.86 -23.86
CA THR A 986 11.21 9.51 -24.23
C THR A 986 9.69 9.32 -24.29
N VAL A 987 8.90 10.40 -24.13
CA VAL A 987 7.44 10.33 -24.15
C VAL A 987 6.89 9.80 -25.48
N ASP A 988 7.42 10.24 -26.63
CA ASP A 988 6.97 9.75 -27.94
C ASP A 988 7.17 8.23 -28.08
N HIS A 989 8.35 7.71 -27.74
CA HIS A 989 8.64 6.28 -27.79
C HIS A 989 7.74 5.50 -26.82
N MET A 990 7.53 6.02 -25.61
CA MET A 990 6.59 5.39 -24.67
C MET A 990 5.16 5.40 -25.22
N SER A 991 4.71 6.49 -25.85
CA SER A 991 3.38 6.63 -26.46
C SER A 991 3.17 5.59 -27.57
N GLU A 992 4.19 5.32 -28.38
CA GLU A 992 4.18 4.25 -29.38
C GLU A 992 4.04 2.86 -28.72
N ILE A 993 4.89 2.56 -27.73
CA ILE A 993 4.85 1.30 -26.97
C ILE A 993 3.49 1.08 -26.32
N ILE A 994 2.88 2.12 -25.74
CA ILE A 994 1.56 2.06 -25.11
C ILE A 994 0.50 1.61 -26.13
N ARG A 995 0.50 2.20 -27.33
CA ARG A 995 -0.43 1.84 -28.40
C ARG A 995 -0.18 0.41 -28.88
N ASP A 996 1.09 0.06 -29.13
CA ASP A 996 1.46 -1.25 -29.66
C ASP A 996 1.10 -2.39 -28.69
N THR A 997 1.40 -2.22 -27.40
CA THR A 997 1.02 -3.19 -26.36
C THR A 997 -0.48 -3.30 -26.16
N PHE A 998 -1.23 -2.19 -26.27
CA PHE A 998 -2.69 -2.21 -26.20
C PHE A 998 -3.28 -2.99 -27.39
N VAL A 999 -2.78 -2.73 -28.59
CA VAL A 999 -3.19 -3.43 -29.81
C VAL A 999 -2.86 -4.92 -29.72
N LYS A 1000 -1.65 -5.25 -29.27
CA LYS A 1000 -1.22 -6.63 -29.05
C LYS A 1000 -2.14 -7.36 -28.08
N LEU A 1001 -2.49 -6.73 -26.96
CA LEU A 1001 -3.41 -7.28 -25.96
C LEU A 1001 -4.81 -7.52 -26.54
N HIS A 1002 -5.41 -6.54 -27.23
CA HIS A 1002 -6.81 -6.64 -27.68
C HIS A 1002 -6.99 -7.28 -29.08
N CYS A 1003 -5.91 -7.60 -29.78
CA CYS A 1003 -5.96 -8.45 -30.97
C CYS A 1003 -6.27 -9.92 -30.61
N GLU A 1004 -5.97 -10.34 -29.38
CA GLU A 1004 -6.39 -11.64 -28.88
C GLU A 1004 -7.92 -11.72 -28.69
N GLU A 1005 -8.49 -12.91 -28.88
CA GLU A 1005 -9.88 -13.18 -28.52
C GLU A 1005 -10.06 -13.37 -27.00
N ILE A 1006 -9.72 -12.34 -26.20
CA ILE A 1006 -9.68 -12.41 -24.72
C ILE A 1006 -10.99 -12.97 -24.13
N LEU A 1007 -12.16 -12.50 -24.58
CA LEU A 1007 -13.45 -12.97 -24.07
C LEU A 1007 -13.72 -14.44 -24.40
N LYS A 1008 -13.23 -14.92 -25.55
CA LYS A 1008 -13.32 -16.33 -25.95
C LYS A 1008 -12.39 -17.19 -25.12
N ARG A 1009 -11.13 -16.77 -24.95
CA ARG A 1009 -10.17 -17.41 -24.04
C ARG A 1009 -10.74 -17.54 -22.62
N LEU A 1010 -11.35 -16.46 -22.10
CA LEU A 1010 -12.02 -16.48 -20.80
C LEU A 1010 -13.20 -17.46 -20.77
N ARG A 1011 -14.06 -17.47 -21.80
CA ARG A 1011 -15.18 -18.43 -21.89
C ARG A 1011 -14.67 -19.87 -21.88
N ASP A 1012 -13.66 -20.17 -22.69
CA ASP A 1012 -13.12 -21.51 -22.83
C ASP A 1012 -12.44 -21.96 -21.52
N GLU A 1013 -11.72 -21.05 -20.83
CA GLU A 1013 -11.19 -21.30 -19.48
C GLU A 1013 -12.33 -21.61 -18.48
N VAL A 1014 -13.42 -20.84 -18.50
CA VAL A 1014 -14.58 -21.06 -17.62
C VAL A 1014 -15.22 -22.42 -17.90
N ILE A 1015 -15.40 -22.80 -19.17
CA ILE A 1015 -15.99 -24.09 -19.54
C ILE A 1015 -15.11 -25.24 -19.05
N GLU A 1016 -13.80 -25.17 -19.27
CA GLU A 1016 -12.88 -26.24 -18.86
C GLU A 1016 -12.72 -26.31 -17.34
N ARG A 1017 -12.53 -25.16 -16.67
CA ARG A 1017 -12.33 -25.08 -15.21
C ARG A 1017 -13.55 -25.59 -14.43
N TYR A 1018 -14.76 -25.28 -14.90
CA TYR A 1018 -15.99 -25.64 -14.21
C TYR A 1018 -16.74 -26.78 -14.92
N LYS A 1019 -16.04 -27.60 -15.70
CA LYS A 1019 -16.59 -28.77 -16.37
C LYS A 1019 -17.20 -29.74 -15.36
N GLY A 1020 -18.43 -30.20 -15.63
CA GLY A 1020 -19.15 -31.12 -14.76
C GLY A 1020 -19.77 -30.48 -13.50
N TYR A 1021 -19.56 -29.19 -13.24
CA TYR A 1021 -20.22 -28.48 -12.13
C TYR A 1021 -21.72 -28.38 -12.39
N ARG A 1022 -22.51 -28.43 -11.32
CA ARG A 1022 -23.98 -28.40 -11.41
C ARG A 1022 -24.60 -27.31 -10.55
N ILE A 1023 -25.67 -26.71 -11.06
CA ILE A 1023 -26.46 -25.67 -10.40
C ILE A 1023 -27.76 -26.28 -9.88
N PRO A 1024 -28.09 -26.09 -8.59
CA PRO A 1024 -29.40 -26.46 -8.05
C PRO A 1024 -30.52 -25.63 -8.69
N ILE A 1025 -31.59 -26.29 -9.18
CA ILE A 1025 -32.73 -25.62 -9.81
C ILE A 1025 -33.41 -24.65 -8.83
N SER A 1026 -33.46 -24.99 -7.54
CA SER A 1026 -34.05 -24.11 -6.51
C SER A 1026 -33.33 -22.77 -6.35
N SER A 1027 -32.04 -22.70 -6.70
CA SER A 1027 -31.28 -21.45 -6.63
C SER A 1027 -31.40 -20.62 -7.92
N LEU A 1028 -32.10 -21.09 -8.96
CA LEU A 1028 -32.44 -20.28 -10.13
C LEU A 1028 -33.76 -19.54 -9.83
N GLY A 1029 -33.72 -18.22 -9.74
CA GLY A 1029 -34.89 -17.39 -9.40
C GLY A 1029 -35.70 -16.98 -10.63
N ALA A 1030 -36.99 -16.68 -10.46
CA ALA A 1030 -37.94 -16.43 -11.56
C ALA A 1030 -37.57 -15.25 -12.51
N LYS A 1031 -36.82 -14.24 -12.04
CA LYS A 1031 -36.28 -13.17 -12.89
C LYS A 1031 -35.12 -13.64 -13.79
N ILE A 1032 -34.32 -14.59 -13.30
CA ILE A 1032 -33.11 -15.10 -13.98
C ILE A 1032 -33.51 -16.01 -15.15
N ASP A 1033 -34.59 -16.76 -15.00
CA ASP A 1033 -35.14 -17.65 -16.04
C ASP A 1033 -35.63 -16.88 -17.28
N LYS A 1034 -35.99 -15.60 -17.13
CA LYS A 1034 -36.43 -14.73 -18.23
C LYS A 1034 -35.27 -14.11 -19.02
N GLU A 1035 -34.11 -13.90 -18.39
CA GLU A 1035 -32.97 -13.22 -19.01
C GLU A 1035 -32.06 -14.14 -19.82
N ASN A 1036 -32.09 -15.44 -19.57
CA ASN A 1036 -31.28 -16.42 -20.28
C ASN A 1036 -32.16 -17.40 -21.08
N PRO A 1037 -32.19 -17.31 -22.41
CA PRO A 1037 -33.05 -18.15 -23.24
C PRO A 1037 -32.70 -19.64 -23.16
N LYS A 1038 -31.50 -20.01 -22.71
CA LYS A 1038 -31.07 -21.41 -22.55
C LYS A 1038 -31.69 -22.12 -21.35
N ILE A 1039 -32.20 -21.39 -20.35
CA ILE A 1039 -32.73 -22.00 -19.12
C ILE A 1039 -34.15 -22.53 -19.32
N ALA A 1040 -35.00 -21.80 -20.04
CA ALA A 1040 -36.41 -22.15 -20.19
C ALA A 1040 -36.68 -23.58 -20.72
N PRO A 1041 -35.91 -24.13 -21.68
CA PRO A 1041 -36.04 -25.53 -22.12
C PRO A 1041 -35.57 -26.57 -21.11
N LEU A 1042 -34.69 -26.22 -20.18
CA LEU A 1042 -34.04 -27.13 -19.23
C LEU A 1042 -34.86 -27.27 -17.92
N LEU A 1043 -35.83 -26.38 -17.69
CA LEU A 1043 -36.68 -26.42 -16.51
C LEU A 1043 -37.84 -27.43 -16.68
N PRO A 1044 -38.24 -28.14 -15.61
CA PRO A 1044 -39.43 -28.99 -15.64
C PRO A 1044 -40.70 -28.17 -15.97
N LYS A 1045 -41.57 -28.67 -16.84
CA LYS A 1045 -42.83 -27.98 -17.22
C LYS A 1045 -43.75 -27.79 -15.99
N ARG A 1046 -43.74 -26.60 -15.37
CA ARG A 1046 -44.59 -26.26 -14.21
C ARG A 1046 -45.99 -25.82 -14.63
N SER A 1047 -47.02 -26.15 -13.83
CA SER A 1047 -48.41 -25.74 -14.09
C SER A 1047 -48.62 -24.25 -13.80
N LYS A 1048 -49.36 -23.54 -14.68
CA LYS A 1048 -49.59 -22.07 -14.63
C LYS A 1048 -50.21 -21.55 -13.32
N LYS A 1049 -50.80 -22.42 -12.50
CA LYS A 1049 -51.48 -22.05 -11.24
C LYS A 1049 -50.52 -21.90 -10.05
N VAL A 1050 -49.37 -22.59 -10.06
CA VAL A 1050 -48.39 -22.57 -8.95
C VAL A 1050 -47.45 -21.37 -9.10
N ALA A 1051 -47.00 -21.10 -10.34
CA ALA A 1051 -46.08 -20.00 -10.65
C ALA A 1051 -46.62 -18.60 -10.30
N LYS A 1052 -47.94 -18.39 -10.35
CA LYS A 1052 -48.56 -17.10 -10.00
C LYS A 1052 -48.60 -16.85 -8.49
N LYS A 1053 -48.72 -17.91 -7.69
CA LYS A 1053 -48.89 -17.84 -6.22
C LYS A 1053 -47.56 -17.73 -5.46
N GLU A 1054 -46.46 -18.20 -6.06
CA GLU A 1054 -45.09 -18.02 -5.55
C GLU A 1054 -44.52 -16.65 -5.94
N ALA A 1055 -44.81 -16.17 -7.16
CA ALA A 1055 -44.39 -14.84 -7.61
C ALA A 1055 -44.96 -13.68 -6.75
N GLU A 1056 -46.17 -13.83 -6.22
CA GLU A 1056 -46.80 -12.86 -5.30
C GLU A 1056 -46.26 -12.94 -3.86
N ARG A 1057 -45.56 -14.03 -3.48
CA ARG A 1057 -44.95 -14.21 -2.15
C ARG A 1057 -43.48 -13.79 -2.09
N GLU A 1058 -42.75 -13.89 -3.20
CA GLU A 1058 -41.33 -13.55 -3.26
C GLU A 1058 -41.05 -12.04 -3.30
N GLU A 1059 -42.04 -11.19 -3.62
CA GLU A 1059 -41.87 -9.73 -3.61
C GLU A 1059 -41.73 -9.12 -2.20
N GLU A 1060 -42.05 -9.86 -1.13
CA GLU A 1060 -41.94 -9.40 0.26
C GLU A 1060 -40.74 -9.99 1.05
N GLU A 1061 -40.05 -11.02 0.54
CA GLU A 1061 -39.03 -11.80 1.29
C GLU A 1061 -37.64 -11.87 0.61
N GLU A 1062 -37.20 -10.84 -0.13
CA GLU A 1062 -35.84 -10.80 -0.75
C GLU A 1062 -34.69 -10.58 0.27
N GLU A 1063 -34.97 -10.47 1.59
CA GLU A 1063 -33.95 -10.49 2.65
C GLU A 1063 -34.13 -11.73 3.56
N GLU A 1064 -33.20 -12.69 3.43
CA GLU A 1064 -33.03 -13.89 4.30
C GLU A 1064 -33.95 -15.11 4.08
N SER A 1065 -34.37 -15.45 2.86
CA SER A 1065 -34.87 -16.81 2.60
C SER A 1065 -33.70 -17.80 2.45
N GLU A 1066 -33.63 -18.79 3.34
CA GLU A 1066 -32.82 -19.99 3.10
C GLU A 1066 -33.43 -20.73 1.89
N ASP A 1067 -32.66 -20.93 0.80
CA ASP A 1067 -33.04 -21.74 -0.36
C ASP A 1067 -33.27 -23.21 0.09
N LEU A 1068 -34.44 -23.51 0.65
CA LEU A 1068 -34.79 -24.82 1.18
C LEU A 1068 -35.23 -25.75 0.04
N MET A 1069 -34.34 -26.63 -0.42
CA MET A 1069 -34.78 -27.83 -1.15
C MET A 1069 -35.46 -28.80 -0.19
N ASN A 1070 -36.69 -29.21 -0.51
CA ASN A 1070 -37.40 -30.25 0.22
C ASN A 1070 -37.09 -31.62 -0.40
N ILE A 1071 -36.69 -32.58 0.44
CA ILE A 1071 -36.38 -33.97 0.07
C ILE A 1071 -37.51 -34.88 0.57
N THR A 1072 -38.02 -35.77 -0.29
CA THR A 1072 -39.02 -36.79 0.04
C THR A 1072 -38.38 -38.05 0.65
N SER A 1073 -39.17 -39.00 1.15
CA SER A 1073 -38.65 -40.29 1.65
C SER A 1073 -37.96 -41.11 0.55
N GLU A 1074 -38.47 -41.07 -0.68
CA GLU A 1074 -37.88 -41.76 -1.85
C GLU A 1074 -36.51 -41.17 -2.22
N ASP A 1075 -36.36 -39.85 -2.09
CA ASP A 1075 -35.10 -39.16 -2.34
C ASP A 1075 -34.01 -39.58 -1.34
N LEU A 1076 -34.37 -39.89 -0.08
CA LEU A 1076 -33.42 -40.35 0.94
C LEU A 1076 -32.90 -41.76 0.64
N GLU A 1077 -33.75 -42.66 0.18
CA GLU A 1077 -33.37 -44.00 -0.27
C GLU A 1077 -32.43 -43.93 -1.48
N ALA A 1078 -32.70 -43.04 -2.44
CA ALA A 1078 -31.81 -42.79 -3.57
C ALA A 1078 -30.43 -42.27 -3.10
N ILE A 1079 -30.39 -41.35 -2.13
CA ILE A 1079 -29.14 -40.80 -1.59
C ILE A 1079 -28.33 -41.88 -0.84
N GLU A 1080 -28.96 -42.74 -0.04
CA GLU A 1080 -28.27 -43.84 0.64
C GLU A 1080 -27.70 -44.86 -0.35
N THR A 1081 -28.43 -45.15 -1.43
CA THR A 1081 -27.97 -46.02 -2.52
C THR A 1081 -26.75 -45.44 -3.24
N ILE A 1082 -26.72 -44.11 -3.43
CA ILE A 1082 -25.57 -43.40 -4.02
C ILE A 1082 -24.35 -43.42 -3.08
N LYS A 1083 -24.55 -43.29 -1.76
CA LYS A 1083 -23.45 -43.32 -0.77
C LYS A 1083 -22.81 -44.70 -0.62
N ALA A 1084 -23.55 -45.78 -0.88
CA ALA A 1084 -23.05 -47.14 -0.81
C ALA A 1084 -22.02 -47.47 -1.93
N LYS A 1085 -21.97 -46.66 -3.00
CA LYS A 1085 -20.97 -46.77 -4.08
C LYS A 1085 -19.70 -45.99 -3.71
N THR A 1086 -18.53 -46.60 -3.88
CA THR A 1086 -17.24 -46.03 -3.44
C THR A 1086 -16.75 -44.87 -4.32
N ASN A 1087 -15.81 -44.07 -3.83
CA ASN A 1087 -15.33 -42.83 -4.47
C ASN A 1087 -14.75 -43.02 -5.89
N ASP A 1088 -14.18 -44.20 -6.21
CA ASP A 1088 -13.65 -44.50 -7.56
C ASP A 1088 -14.75 -44.80 -8.60
N ASP A 1089 -15.98 -45.14 -8.15
CA ASP A 1089 -17.10 -45.42 -9.05
C ASP A 1089 -17.82 -44.14 -9.53
N LEU A 1090 -17.57 -42.98 -8.92
CA LEU A 1090 -18.26 -41.72 -9.23
C LEU A 1090 -17.99 -41.20 -10.66
N ASN A 1091 -16.83 -41.51 -11.23
CA ASN A 1091 -16.53 -41.20 -12.63
C ASN A 1091 -17.24 -42.17 -13.61
N LEU A 1092 -17.64 -43.36 -13.13
CA LEU A 1092 -18.40 -44.38 -13.87
C LEU A 1092 -19.94 -44.18 -13.75
N ILE A 1093 -20.42 -43.36 -12.80
CA ILE A 1093 -21.85 -43.04 -12.56
C ILE A 1093 -22.51 -42.28 -13.74
N THR A 1094 -21.76 -41.87 -14.76
CA THR A 1094 -22.33 -41.34 -16.01
C THR A 1094 -23.19 -42.35 -16.78
N LYS A 1095 -23.21 -43.63 -16.37
CA LYS A 1095 -23.95 -44.73 -17.03
C LYS A 1095 -25.15 -45.30 -16.26
N ASP A 1096 -25.39 -44.92 -15.00
CA ASP A 1096 -26.58 -45.39 -14.26
C ASP A 1096 -27.77 -44.43 -14.50
N ASP A 1097 -28.74 -44.87 -15.31
CA ASP A 1097 -29.88 -44.06 -15.75
C ASP A 1097 -30.73 -43.51 -14.59
N GLU A 1098 -30.93 -44.28 -13.51
CA GLU A 1098 -31.78 -43.85 -12.37
C GLU A 1098 -31.14 -42.73 -11.52
N ILE A 1099 -29.83 -42.81 -11.23
CA ILE A 1099 -29.09 -41.79 -10.48
C ILE A 1099 -28.93 -40.53 -11.34
N SER A 1100 -28.67 -40.73 -12.63
CA SER A 1100 -28.61 -39.67 -13.63
C SER A 1100 -29.93 -38.88 -13.67
N ASP A 1101 -31.08 -39.55 -13.67
CA ASP A 1101 -32.38 -38.92 -13.82
C ASP A 1101 -32.83 -38.21 -12.53
N PHE A 1102 -32.54 -38.76 -11.35
CA PHE A 1102 -32.74 -38.07 -10.09
C PHE A 1102 -31.94 -36.77 -10.02
N ILE A 1103 -30.64 -36.80 -10.34
CA ILE A 1103 -29.81 -35.60 -10.31
C ILE A 1103 -30.24 -34.61 -11.41
N LYS A 1104 -30.57 -35.06 -12.63
CA LYS A 1104 -31.10 -34.20 -13.70
C LYS A 1104 -32.40 -33.51 -13.31
N SER A 1105 -33.25 -34.13 -12.48
CA SER A 1105 -34.50 -33.52 -12.03
C SER A 1105 -34.32 -32.35 -11.06
N LYS A 1106 -33.17 -32.28 -10.36
CA LYS A 1106 -32.89 -31.27 -9.32
C LYS A 1106 -31.73 -30.32 -9.65
N TYR A 1107 -30.85 -30.71 -10.56
CA TYR A 1107 -29.63 -29.99 -10.90
C TYR A 1107 -29.42 -29.91 -12.41
N ILE A 1108 -29.01 -28.74 -12.87
CA ILE A 1108 -28.67 -28.48 -14.27
C ILE A 1108 -27.14 -28.33 -14.36
N LYS A 1109 -26.53 -28.79 -15.45
CA LYS A 1109 -25.09 -28.57 -15.64
C LYS A 1109 -24.81 -27.10 -15.90
N LEU A 1110 -23.70 -26.59 -15.37
CA LEU A 1110 -23.29 -25.20 -15.60
C LEU A 1110 -23.05 -24.91 -17.09
N GLU A 1111 -22.43 -25.85 -17.83
CA GLU A 1111 -22.12 -25.72 -19.26
C GLU A 1111 -23.34 -25.40 -20.13
N ASP A 1112 -24.50 -25.97 -19.78
CA ASP A 1112 -25.75 -25.79 -20.52
C ASP A 1112 -26.41 -24.43 -20.26
N VAL A 1113 -26.05 -23.78 -19.14
CA VAL A 1113 -26.65 -22.53 -18.67
C VAL A 1113 -25.77 -21.32 -18.97
N LEU A 1114 -24.49 -21.49 -19.25
CA LEU A 1114 -23.60 -20.36 -19.54
C LEU A 1114 -24.10 -19.56 -20.76
N PRO A 1115 -24.24 -18.23 -20.63
CA PRO A 1115 -24.70 -17.38 -21.72
C PRO A 1115 -23.66 -17.34 -22.85
N ASP A 1116 -24.15 -17.23 -24.09
CA ASP A 1116 -23.27 -17.06 -25.24
C ASP A 1116 -22.55 -15.72 -25.21
N LEU A 1117 -21.38 -15.66 -25.84
CA LEU A 1117 -20.62 -14.43 -25.95
C LEU A 1117 -21.40 -13.36 -26.72
N PRO A 1118 -21.36 -12.10 -26.27
CA PRO A 1118 -21.93 -11.00 -27.04
C PRO A 1118 -21.20 -10.86 -28.38
N LYS A 1119 -21.93 -10.44 -29.42
CA LYS A 1119 -21.34 -10.18 -30.74
C LYS A 1119 -20.40 -8.97 -30.64
N LYS A 1120 -19.14 -9.14 -31.08
CA LYS A 1120 -18.20 -8.04 -31.23
C LYS A 1120 -18.67 -7.11 -32.36
N GLY A 1121 -18.68 -5.81 -32.09
CA GLY A 1121 -18.99 -4.78 -33.08
C GLY A 1121 -17.89 -4.61 -34.13
N PRO A 1122 -18.08 -3.69 -35.10
CA PRO A 1122 -17.23 -3.58 -36.29
C PRO A 1122 -15.90 -2.84 -36.07
N PHE A 1123 -15.64 -2.28 -34.88
CA PHE A 1123 -14.42 -1.51 -34.62
C PHE A 1123 -13.16 -2.40 -34.63
N ASP A 1124 -12.15 -1.99 -35.41
CA ASP A 1124 -10.83 -2.62 -35.46
C ASP A 1124 -9.84 -1.89 -34.54
N VAL A 1125 -9.35 -2.60 -33.53
CA VAL A 1125 -8.39 -2.11 -32.54
C VAL A 1125 -7.07 -1.68 -33.16
N ARG A 1126 -6.67 -2.21 -34.32
CA ARG A 1126 -5.39 -1.88 -34.97
C ARG A 1126 -5.30 -0.40 -35.36
N GLY A 1127 -6.43 0.29 -35.50
CA GLY A 1127 -6.46 1.74 -35.75
C GLY A 1127 -5.87 2.58 -34.61
N VAL A 1128 -5.78 2.04 -33.39
CA VAL A 1128 -5.29 2.74 -32.19
C VAL A 1128 -3.84 3.21 -32.35
N VAL A 1129 -3.01 2.52 -33.14
CA VAL A 1129 -1.61 2.90 -33.42
C VAL A 1129 -1.50 4.34 -33.96
N ASN A 1130 -2.53 4.81 -34.66
CA ASN A 1130 -2.56 6.15 -35.25
C ASN A 1130 -3.21 7.21 -34.35
N SER A 1131 -3.65 6.86 -33.14
CA SER A 1131 -4.33 7.80 -32.23
C SER A 1131 -3.33 8.52 -31.30
N PRO A 1132 -3.01 9.80 -31.55
CA PRO A 1132 -2.07 10.54 -30.70
C PRO A 1132 -2.65 10.88 -29.31
N TYR A 1133 -3.98 10.89 -29.17
CA TYR A 1133 -4.67 11.25 -27.92
C TYR A 1133 -5.15 10.03 -27.12
N PHE A 1134 -4.75 8.82 -27.50
CA PHE A 1134 -5.11 7.59 -26.78
C PHE A 1134 -4.66 7.63 -25.31
N PHE A 1135 -3.40 8.01 -25.09
CA PHE A 1135 -2.79 8.41 -23.83
C PHE A 1135 -2.11 9.75 -24.06
N SER A 1136 -2.42 10.78 -23.27
CA SER A 1136 -2.00 12.18 -23.57
C SER A 1136 -1.87 13.08 -22.36
#